data_AF-A0A9W5B8E2-F1
#
_entry.id   AF-A0A9W5B8E2-F1
#
_cell.length_a   1.000
_cell.length_b   1.000
_cell.length_c   1.000
_cell.angle_alpha   90.00
_cell.angle_beta   90.00
_cell.angle_gamma   90.00
#
_symmetry.space_group_name_H-M   'P 1'
#
loop_
_entity.id
_entity.type
_entity.pdbx_description
1 polymer ?
#
loop_
_entity_poly.entity_id
_entity_poly.type
_entity_poly.pdbx_seq_one_letter_code
_entity_poly.pdbx_strand_id
1 'polypeptide(L)'
;MTPKKIFLAAAPAVAMLAVVFAVPGIEHWVAGFGTTSEGQVMLGRIGLALPYALAAACGVIFLFGARGSIDIRTAGWSVATGGLGVVLVGAFREGARLLSFASQVPAGQSAMSYADPSTVLGGGLAILATFFALRVVRMGNAAFARSEPKRIRGRRALHGEADWMSMQEAEKLLPETGGIVIGERYRVDRDSPAAVSFRAAEPATWGRGGSAPLLCFDGSFGSSHGIVFAGSGGFKTTSVTVPTALKWGGSLVVLDPSNEVAPMVMDHRRKSGRRVIVLDPKIAGSGFNALDWIGRHGGTREEDIAAVASWIMSDSGRATGVRDDFFRASGLQLLTAMIADVCLSGHTDEKDQTLRQVRANLSEPEPKLRARLQEIYDNSASDFVKENVAAFVNMTPETFSGVYANAIKETHWLSYTNFGALVSGSNFSTDALANGDTDVFINIDLKTLETHAGLARVVIGSFLNAIYNRNGAMKSRTLFLLDEAARLGYMRVLETARDAGRKYGITLTMIYQSIGQLRETYGGRDASSKWFESASWISFAAINDPETADYISRRCGTTTVEIDQVSRSFQSRGSSRTRSKQLASRPLIQPHEVLRMRADEQIVFTAGNAPLRCGRAIWFRRNDMKTCVMQNPFHRPAALPHGVFDQRQADQE
;
A
#
# COMPACT_ATOMS: atom_id res chain seq x y z
N MET A 1 3.73 -31.25 0.93
CA MET A 1 3.31 -30.81 -0.43
C MET A 1 1.89 -31.32 -0.66
N THR A 2 1.02 -30.57 -1.33
CA THR A 2 -0.35 -31.05 -1.62
C THR A 2 -0.32 -32.16 -2.68
N PRO A 3 -1.28 -33.11 -2.68
CA PRO A 3 -1.34 -34.20 -3.68
C PRO A 3 -1.35 -33.68 -5.13
N LYS A 4 -2.06 -32.57 -5.36
CA LYS A 4 -2.10 -31.86 -6.65
C LYS A 4 -0.73 -31.37 -7.12
N LYS A 5 0.10 -30.85 -6.20
CA LYS A 5 1.45 -30.37 -6.51
C LYS A 5 2.39 -31.52 -6.82
N ILE A 6 2.25 -32.66 -6.14
CA ILE A 6 3.02 -33.88 -6.41
C ILE A 6 2.68 -34.41 -7.79
N PHE A 7 1.38 -34.50 -8.12
CA PHE A 7 0.94 -34.91 -9.45
C PHE A 7 1.51 -34.01 -10.56
N LEU A 8 1.43 -32.68 -10.41
CA LEU A 8 2.00 -31.74 -11.39
C LEU A 8 3.53 -31.77 -11.46
N ALA A 9 4.22 -32.22 -10.42
CA ALA A 9 5.68 -32.33 -10.40
C ALA A 9 6.18 -33.57 -11.15
N ALA A 10 5.43 -34.68 -11.13
CA ALA A 10 5.88 -35.96 -11.66
C ALA A 10 5.14 -36.40 -12.94
N ALA A 11 3.82 -36.24 -13.00
CA ALA A 11 3.00 -36.85 -14.04
C ALA A 11 3.37 -36.41 -15.48
N PRO A 12 3.65 -35.12 -15.76
CA PRO A 12 4.06 -34.70 -17.10
C PRO A 12 5.37 -35.36 -17.55
N ALA A 13 6.41 -35.33 -16.71
CA ALA A 13 7.70 -35.94 -17.02
C ALA A 13 7.58 -37.45 -17.28
N VAL A 14 6.86 -38.15 -16.41
CA VAL A 14 6.64 -39.60 -16.51
C VAL A 14 5.87 -39.95 -17.78
N ALA A 15 4.80 -39.20 -18.09
CA ALA A 15 4.01 -39.43 -19.29
C ALA A 15 4.83 -39.21 -20.58
N MET A 16 5.64 -38.15 -20.64
CA MET A 16 6.52 -37.89 -21.78
C MET A 16 7.52 -39.03 -22.01
N LEU A 17 8.16 -39.52 -20.94
CA LEU A 17 9.10 -40.63 -21.02
C LEU A 17 8.39 -41.94 -21.40
N ALA A 18 7.23 -42.22 -20.79
CA ALA A 18 6.43 -43.39 -21.10
C ALA A 18 6.05 -43.45 -22.59
N VAL A 19 5.71 -42.32 -23.22
CA VAL A 19 5.44 -42.25 -24.67
C VAL A 19 6.65 -42.67 -25.49
N VAL A 20 7.86 -42.23 -25.14
CA VAL A 20 9.08 -42.61 -25.88
C VAL A 20 9.44 -44.10 -25.72
N PHE A 21 9.12 -44.69 -24.56
CA PHE A 21 9.39 -46.11 -24.29
C PHE A 21 8.30 -47.06 -24.79
N ALA A 22 7.05 -46.60 -24.90
CA ALA A 22 5.93 -47.44 -25.33
C ALA A 22 5.75 -47.51 -26.86
N VAL A 23 6.30 -46.54 -27.59
CA VAL A 23 6.10 -46.37 -29.04
C VAL A 23 7.28 -46.82 -29.96
N PRO A 24 8.37 -47.50 -29.51
CA PRO A 24 9.35 -48.09 -30.45
C PRO A 24 8.72 -49.08 -31.43
N GLY A 25 9.18 -49.11 -32.69
CA GLY A 25 8.68 -50.02 -33.73
C GLY A 25 7.45 -49.51 -34.48
N ILE A 26 6.92 -48.33 -34.10
CA ILE A 26 5.81 -47.69 -34.81
C ILE A 26 6.17 -47.35 -36.27
N GLU A 27 7.45 -47.14 -36.56
CA GLU A 27 7.98 -46.91 -37.91
C GLU A 27 7.65 -48.04 -38.88
N HIS A 28 7.63 -49.31 -38.43
CA HIS A 28 7.26 -50.44 -39.27
C HIS A 28 5.76 -50.47 -39.55
N TRP A 29 4.95 -50.15 -38.54
CA TRP A 29 3.50 -50.09 -38.67
C TRP A 29 3.07 -48.91 -39.56
N VAL A 30 3.68 -47.73 -39.37
CA VAL A 30 3.41 -46.53 -40.17
C VAL A 30 3.89 -46.71 -41.60
N ALA A 31 5.06 -47.33 -41.82
CA ALA A 31 5.53 -47.68 -43.16
C ALA A 31 4.56 -48.59 -43.91
N GLY A 32 3.85 -49.49 -43.22
CA GLY A 32 2.89 -50.43 -43.81
C GLY A 32 1.68 -49.79 -44.51
N PHE A 33 1.41 -48.50 -44.24
CA PHE A 33 0.38 -47.74 -44.96
C PHE A 33 0.84 -47.22 -46.34
N GLY A 34 2.13 -47.36 -46.67
CA GLY A 34 2.68 -46.95 -47.96
C GLY A 34 2.31 -47.94 -49.07
N THR A 35 1.65 -47.45 -50.11
CA THR A 35 1.30 -48.24 -51.30
C THR A 35 2.42 -48.31 -52.33
N THR A 36 3.46 -47.47 -52.21
CA THR A 36 4.66 -47.44 -53.05
C THR A 36 5.92 -47.57 -52.20
N SER A 37 7.02 -48.05 -52.78
CA SER A 37 8.31 -48.20 -52.09
C SER A 37 8.82 -46.88 -51.50
N GLU A 38 8.73 -45.78 -52.26
CA GLU A 38 9.05 -44.44 -51.77
C GLU A 38 8.11 -43.99 -50.64
N GLY A 39 6.82 -44.31 -50.75
CA GLY A 39 5.82 -44.01 -49.72
C GLY A 39 6.08 -44.74 -48.41
N GLN A 40 6.50 -46.01 -48.46
CA GLN A 40 6.86 -46.81 -47.29
C GLN A 40 8.09 -46.23 -46.57
N VAL A 41 9.11 -45.80 -47.31
CA VAL A 41 10.31 -45.16 -46.74
C VAL A 41 9.97 -43.82 -46.09
N MET A 42 9.15 -42.99 -46.75
CA MET A 42 8.72 -41.70 -46.20
C MET A 42 7.90 -41.86 -44.92
N LEU A 43 6.97 -42.81 -44.91
CA LEU A 43 6.12 -43.10 -43.74
C LEU A 43 6.92 -43.72 -42.59
N GLY A 44 7.89 -44.60 -42.88
CA GLY A 44 8.82 -45.12 -41.88
C GLY A 44 9.63 -44.02 -41.21
N ARG A 45 10.13 -43.04 -42.00
CA ARG A 45 10.80 -41.84 -41.49
C ARG A 45 9.90 -40.99 -40.59
N ILE A 46 8.62 -40.84 -40.94
CA ILE A 46 7.65 -40.17 -40.06
C ILE A 46 7.48 -40.93 -38.74
N GLY A 47 7.42 -42.26 -38.81
CA GLY A 47 7.33 -43.12 -37.63
C GLY A 47 8.54 -43.00 -36.69
N LEU A 48 9.76 -42.82 -37.21
CA LEU A 48 10.95 -42.59 -36.38
C LEU A 48 10.88 -41.26 -35.59
N ALA A 49 10.29 -40.21 -36.17
CA ALA A 49 10.12 -38.93 -35.49
C ALA A 49 8.95 -38.93 -34.48
N LEU A 50 7.98 -39.84 -34.65
CA LEU A 50 6.68 -39.81 -33.99
C LEU A 50 6.74 -39.97 -32.46
N PRO A 51 7.54 -40.88 -31.86
CA PRO A 51 7.64 -40.99 -30.40
C PRO A 51 8.07 -39.69 -29.71
N TYR A 52 9.06 -38.99 -30.30
CA TYR A 52 9.58 -37.74 -29.77
C TYR A 52 8.58 -36.59 -29.96
N ALA A 53 7.90 -36.54 -31.11
CA ALA A 53 6.86 -35.56 -31.39
C ALA A 53 5.64 -35.73 -30.47
N LEU A 54 5.19 -36.97 -30.23
CA LEU A 54 4.09 -37.27 -29.31
C LEU A 54 4.46 -36.94 -27.86
N ALA A 55 5.68 -37.25 -27.44
CA ALA A 55 6.16 -36.87 -26.12
C ALA A 55 6.20 -35.35 -25.94
N ALA A 56 6.72 -34.61 -26.94
CA ALA A 56 6.71 -33.16 -26.95
C ALA A 56 5.28 -32.59 -26.88
N ALA A 57 4.36 -33.13 -27.67
CA ALA A 57 2.95 -32.74 -27.66
C ALA A 57 2.28 -33.02 -26.30
N CYS A 58 2.55 -34.19 -25.70
CA CYS A 58 2.07 -34.55 -24.37
C CYS A 58 2.49 -33.50 -23.31
N GLY A 59 3.77 -33.14 -23.29
CA GLY A 59 4.29 -32.11 -22.40
C GLY A 59 3.59 -30.75 -22.59
N VAL A 60 3.41 -30.32 -23.84
CA VAL A 60 2.70 -29.07 -24.15
C VAL A 60 1.24 -29.13 -23.70
N ILE A 61 0.53 -30.24 -23.93
CA ILE A 61 -0.86 -30.44 -23.49
C ILE A 61 -0.98 -30.30 -21.98
N PHE A 62 -0.07 -30.90 -21.21
CA PHE A 62 -0.03 -30.74 -19.75
C PHE A 62 0.15 -29.28 -19.33
N LEU A 63 1.04 -28.51 -19.99
CA LEU A 63 1.23 -27.10 -19.70
C LEU A 63 -0.03 -26.27 -19.97
N PHE A 64 -0.72 -26.51 -21.09
CA PHE A 64 -1.97 -25.84 -21.41
C PHE A 64 -3.12 -26.25 -20.49
N GLY A 65 -3.19 -27.52 -20.07
CA GLY A 65 -4.16 -28.01 -19.09
C GLY A 65 -3.92 -27.45 -17.67
N ALA A 66 -2.67 -27.16 -17.32
CA ALA A 66 -2.30 -26.55 -16.05
C ALA A 66 -2.42 -25.01 -16.06
N ARG A 67 -2.73 -24.38 -17.20
CA ARG A 67 -2.87 -22.93 -17.34
C ARG A 67 -3.86 -22.37 -16.32
N GLY A 68 -3.46 -21.32 -15.61
CA GLY A 68 -4.25 -20.69 -14.54
C GLY A 68 -4.01 -21.30 -13.15
N SER A 69 -3.29 -22.42 -13.06
CA SER A 69 -2.88 -23.00 -11.77
C SER A 69 -1.82 -22.14 -11.09
N ILE A 70 -1.87 -22.07 -9.75
CA ILE A 70 -0.81 -21.48 -8.91
C ILE A 70 0.50 -22.28 -9.07
N ASP A 71 0.39 -23.60 -9.25
CA ASP A 71 1.52 -24.53 -9.39
C ASP A 71 2.02 -24.70 -10.83
N ILE A 72 1.66 -23.79 -11.76
CA ILE A 72 2.06 -23.88 -13.17
C ILE A 72 3.58 -23.97 -13.38
N ARG A 73 4.38 -23.35 -12.49
CA ARG A 73 5.85 -23.43 -12.55
C ARG A 73 6.36 -24.82 -12.21
N THR A 74 5.67 -25.55 -11.33
CA THR A 74 5.97 -26.95 -10.99
C THR A 74 5.74 -27.84 -12.22
N ALA A 75 4.62 -27.64 -12.93
CA ALA A 75 4.36 -28.32 -14.20
C ALA A 75 5.40 -27.96 -15.27
N GLY A 76 5.83 -26.70 -15.32
CA GLY A 76 6.95 -26.24 -16.16
C GLY A 76 8.24 -27.01 -15.92
N TRP A 77 8.65 -27.18 -14.67
CA TRP A 77 9.83 -27.97 -14.32
C TRP A 77 9.68 -29.46 -14.68
N SER A 78 8.50 -30.03 -14.45
CA SER A 78 8.21 -31.41 -14.84
C SER A 78 8.36 -31.62 -16.35
N VAL A 79 7.74 -30.77 -17.17
CA VAL A 79 7.82 -30.88 -18.64
C VAL A 79 9.23 -30.57 -19.15
N ALA A 80 9.96 -29.63 -18.54
CA ALA A 80 11.34 -29.38 -18.91
C ALA A 80 12.25 -30.60 -18.62
N THR A 81 12.04 -31.26 -17.48
CA THR A 81 12.77 -32.48 -17.10
C THR A 81 12.43 -33.64 -18.03
N GLY A 82 11.13 -33.83 -18.30
CA GLY A 82 10.65 -34.84 -19.25
C GLY A 82 11.19 -34.60 -20.67
N GLY A 83 11.16 -33.35 -21.14
CA GLY A 83 11.68 -32.95 -22.45
C GLY A 83 13.18 -33.18 -22.59
N LEU A 84 13.98 -32.83 -21.57
CA LEU A 84 15.41 -33.16 -21.55
C LEU A 84 15.64 -34.68 -21.59
N GLY A 85 14.85 -35.44 -20.83
CA GLY A 85 14.90 -36.91 -20.85
C GLY A 85 14.58 -37.50 -22.22
N VAL A 86 13.55 -37.00 -22.90
CA VAL A 86 13.18 -37.40 -24.27
C VAL A 86 14.33 -37.15 -25.26
N VAL A 87 14.99 -35.98 -25.16
CA VAL A 87 16.15 -35.63 -26.01
C VAL A 87 17.33 -36.56 -25.74
N LEU A 88 17.63 -36.86 -24.46
CA LEU A 88 18.71 -37.78 -24.10
C LEU A 88 18.44 -39.20 -24.59
N VAL A 89 17.20 -39.70 -24.49
CA VAL A 89 16.83 -41.01 -25.02
C VAL A 89 16.98 -41.05 -26.54
N GLY A 90 16.58 -39.98 -27.25
CA GLY A 90 16.76 -39.88 -28.69
C GLY A 90 18.23 -39.87 -29.11
N ALA A 91 19.05 -39.06 -28.44
CA ALA A 91 20.49 -39.00 -28.68
C ALA A 91 21.19 -40.33 -28.40
N PHE A 92 20.77 -41.04 -27.33
CA PHE A 92 21.31 -42.35 -27.00
C PHE A 92 20.93 -43.41 -28.05
N ARG A 93 19.66 -43.48 -28.46
CA ARG A 93 19.18 -44.42 -29.48
C ARG A 93 19.90 -44.19 -30.82
N GLU A 94 20.04 -42.92 -31.20
CA GLU A 94 20.74 -42.56 -32.42
C GLU A 94 22.24 -42.83 -32.33
N GLY A 95 22.87 -42.53 -31.20
CA GLY A 95 24.27 -42.86 -30.95
C GLY A 95 24.53 -44.37 -31.04
N ALA A 96 23.67 -45.20 -30.44
CA ALA A 96 23.74 -46.65 -30.54
C ALA A 96 23.59 -47.14 -31.98
N ARG A 97 22.68 -46.53 -32.75
CA ARG A 97 22.50 -46.82 -34.19
C ARG A 97 23.77 -46.48 -34.97
N LEU A 98 24.32 -45.27 -34.80
CA LEU A 98 25.54 -44.83 -35.49
C LEU A 98 26.76 -45.70 -35.14
N LEU A 99 26.91 -46.10 -33.87
CA LEU A 99 27.98 -46.98 -33.42
C LEU A 99 27.90 -48.38 -34.05
N SER A 100 26.69 -48.89 -34.31
CA SER A 100 26.49 -50.23 -34.88
C SER A 100 27.05 -50.41 -36.30
N PHE A 101 27.23 -49.32 -37.06
CA PHE A 101 27.83 -49.34 -38.40
C PHE A 101 29.03 -48.40 -38.54
N ALA A 102 29.55 -47.86 -37.44
CA ALA A 102 30.67 -46.92 -37.46
C ALA A 102 31.93 -47.51 -38.11
N SER A 103 32.14 -48.83 -38.00
CA SER A 103 33.25 -49.54 -38.64
C SER A 103 33.10 -49.72 -40.16
N GLN A 104 31.93 -49.39 -40.72
CA GLN A 104 31.61 -49.50 -42.14
C GLN A 104 31.62 -48.14 -42.86
N VAL A 105 31.91 -47.05 -42.13
CA VAL A 105 31.95 -45.70 -42.68
C VAL A 105 33.27 -45.49 -43.44
N PRO A 106 33.24 -44.98 -44.70
CA PRO A 106 34.45 -44.74 -45.49
C PRO A 106 35.45 -43.81 -44.80
N ALA A 107 36.74 -44.09 -44.97
CA ALA A 107 37.83 -43.28 -44.41
C ALA A 107 37.72 -41.80 -44.88
N GLY A 108 37.61 -40.88 -43.92
CA GLY A 108 37.44 -39.45 -44.16
C GLY A 108 36.02 -38.91 -43.94
N GLN A 109 35.02 -39.76 -43.68
CA GLN A 109 33.66 -39.34 -43.30
C GLN A 109 33.37 -39.65 -41.82
N SER A 110 32.64 -38.76 -41.15
CA SER A 110 32.24 -38.97 -39.75
C SER A 110 30.93 -39.75 -39.69
N ALA A 111 30.80 -40.73 -38.78
CA ALA A 111 29.54 -41.43 -38.55
C ALA A 111 28.37 -40.46 -38.23
N MET A 112 28.68 -39.26 -37.72
CA MET A 112 27.70 -38.22 -37.43
C MET A 112 27.03 -37.64 -38.69
N SER A 113 27.65 -37.73 -39.88
CA SER A 113 27.01 -37.28 -41.14
C SER A 113 25.88 -38.18 -41.60
N TYR A 114 25.75 -39.38 -40.99
CA TYR A 114 24.69 -40.34 -41.26
C TYR A 114 23.56 -40.27 -40.22
N ALA A 115 23.53 -39.23 -39.39
CA ALA A 115 22.46 -39.02 -38.42
C ALA A 115 21.09 -38.97 -39.13
N ASP A 116 20.12 -39.70 -38.61
CA ASP A 116 18.80 -39.80 -39.21
C ASP A 116 18.06 -38.46 -39.09
N PRO A 117 17.73 -37.79 -40.21
CA PRO A 117 17.12 -36.46 -40.16
C PRO A 117 15.78 -36.45 -39.43
N SER A 118 15.03 -37.56 -39.45
CA SER A 118 13.72 -37.66 -38.80
C SER A 118 13.82 -37.74 -37.28
N THR A 119 14.81 -38.46 -36.77
CA THR A 119 15.13 -38.51 -35.34
C THR A 119 15.62 -37.15 -34.85
N VAL A 120 16.45 -36.46 -35.64
CA VAL A 120 16.90 -35.09 -35.36
C VAL A 120 15.72 -34.12 -35.34
N LEU A 121 14.79 -34.20 -36.29
CA LEU A 121 13.57 -33.38 -36.32
C LEU A 121 12.67 -33.65 -35.11
N GLY A 122 12.45 -34.91 -34.74
CA GLY A 122 11.68 -35.29 -33.56
C GLY A 122 12.30 -34.79 -32.26
N GLY A 123 13.63 -34.93 -32.12
CA GLY A 123 14.39 -34.35 -31.00
C GLY A 123 14.30 -32.83 -30.97
N GLY A 124 14.32 -32.17 -32.13
CA GLY A 124 14.10 -30.72 -32.24
C GLY A 124 12.75 -30.26 -31.68
N LEU A 125 11.67 -31.01 -31.92
CA LEU A 125 10.35 -30.70 -31.33
C LEU A 125 10.35 -30.84 -29.80
N ALA A 126 11.04 -31.85 -29.26
CA ALA A 126 11.21 -32.01 -27.82
C ALA A 126 12.04 -30.86 -27.20
N ILE A 127 13.06 -30.37 -27.91
CA ILE A 127 13.84 -29.18 -27.51
C ILE A 127 12.94 -27.94 -27.49
N LEU A 128 12.11 -27.72 -28.51
CA LEU A 128 11.18 -26.59 -28.55
C LEU A 128 10.17 -26.64 -27.40
N ALA A 129 9.62 -27.83 -27.10
CA ALA A 129 8.74 -28.02 -25.95
C ALA A 129 9.46 -27.75 -24.62
N THR A 130 10.74 -28.15 -24.50
CA THR A 130 11.59 -27.88 -23.33
C THR A 130 11.83 -26.37 -23.16
N PHE A 131 12.16 -25.65 -24.23
CA PHE A 131 12.31 -24.20 -24.18
C PHE A 131 11.01 -23.49 -23.80
N PHE A 132 9.87 -23.95 -24.32
CA PHE A 132 8.57 -23.44 -23.92
C PHE A 132 8.29 -23.72 -22.43
N ALA A 133 8.61 -24.91 -21.93
CA ALA A 133 8.48 -25.26 -20.52
C ALA A 133 9.37 -24.39 -19.61
N LEU A 134 10.63 -24.13 -20.00
CA LEU A 134 11.53 -23.22 -19.30
C LEU A 134 10.99 -21.78 -19.31
N ARG A 135 10.37 -21.34 -20.41
CA ARG A 135 9.66 -20.06 -20.46
C ARG A 135 8.49 -20.04 -19.47
N VAL A 136 7.73 -21.13 -19.33
CA VAL A 136 6.67 -21.27 -18.31
C VAL A 136 7.23 -21.27 -16.88
N VAL A 137 8.38 -21.89 -16.63
CA VAL A 137 9.07 -21.83 -15.33
C VAL A 137 9.40 -20.38 -14.96
N ARG A 138 9.95 -19.62 -15.90
CA ARG A 138 10.36 -18.23 -15.68
C ARG A 138 9.18 -17.27 -15.57
N MET A 139 8.20 -17.39 -16.47
CA MET A 139 7.09 -16.42 -16.61
C MET A 139 5.80 -16.85 -15.92
N GLY A 140 5.68 -18.09 -15.44
CA GLY A 140 4.45 -18.64 -14.90
C GLY A 140 3.30 -18.59 -15.91
N ASN A 141 2.10 -18.22 -15.44
CA ASN A 141 0.90 -18.08 -16.29
C ASN A 141 1.05 -17.00 -17.38
N ALA A 142 2.01 -16.08 -17.27
CA ALA A 142 2.27 -15.07 -18.30
C ALA A 142 3.01 -15.62 -19.54
N ALA A 143 3.45 -16.89 -19.52
CA ALA A 143 4.02 -17.54 -20.70
C ALA A 143 2.97 -17.79 -21.81
N PHE A 144 1.69 -17.86 -21.45
CA PHE A 144 0.60 -18.11 -22.38
C PHE A 144 0.04 -16.80 -22.93
N ALA A 145 -0.40 -16.82 -24.19
CA ALA A 145 -1.05 -15.67 -24.80
C ALA A 145 -2.31 -15.29 -24.00
N ARG A 146 -2.35 -14.04 -23.53
CA ARG A 146 -3.53 -13.46 -22.89
C ARG A 146 -4.51 -13.00 -23.95
N SER A 147 -5.79 -13.14 -23.67
CA SER A 147 -6.89 -12.53 -24.46
C SER A 147 -7.01 -11.04 -24.16
N GLU A 148 -5.90 -10.34 -23.94
CA GLU A 148 -5.91 -8.89 -23.76
C GLU A 148 -5.74 -8.24 -25.16
N PRO A 149 -6.58 -7.25 -25.51
CA PRO A 149 -6.44 -6.53 -26.77
C PRO A 149 -5.04 -5.94 -26.90
N LYS A 150 -4.41 -6.08 -28.07
CA LYS A 150 -3.06 -5.56 -28.30
C LYS A 150 -3.11 -4.04 -28.27
N ARG A 151 -2.40 -3.43 -27.31
CA ARG A 151 -2.27 -1.97 -27.20
C ARG A 151 -1.38 -1.43 -28.32
N ILE A 152 -1.79 -0.32 -28.90
CA ILE A 152 -1.09 0.38 -29.98
C ILE A 152 -0.52 1.69 -29.43
N ARG A 153 0.70 2.03 -29.85
CA ARG A 153 1.45 3.21 -29.41
C ARG A 153 1.89 4.07 -30.61
N GLY A 154 2.26 5.33 -30.35
CA GLY A 154 2.79 6.24 -31.37
C GLY A 154 1.73 6.67 -32.40
N ARG A 155 2.13 6.90 -33.65
CA ARG A 155 1.27 7.48 -34.71
C ARG A 155 -0.04 6.71 -34.97
N ARG A 156 -0.12 5.43 -34.59
CA ARG A 156 -1.32 4.59 -34.75
C ARG A 156 -2.26 4.63 -33.53
N ALA A 157 -1.90 5.31 -32.46
CA ALA A 157 -2.68 5.39 -31.22
C ALA A 157 -3.76 6.49 -31.29
N LEU A 158 -4.73 6.31 -32.18
CA LEU A 158 -5.76 7.33 -32.50
C LEU A 158 -6.62 7.78 -31.30
N HIS A 159 -6.74 6.97 -30.25
CA HIS A 159 -7.60 7.21 -29.09
C HIS A 159 -6.83 7.45 -27.79
N GLY A 160 -5.54 7.75 -27.90
CA GLY A 160 -4.62 7.89 -26.78
C GLY A 160 -3.70 6.68 -26.60
N GLU A 161 -2.64 6.90 -25.82
CA GLU A 161 -1.55 5.94 -25.60
C GLU A 161 -1.28 5.71 -24.11
N ALA A 162 -2.28 5.90 -23.25
CA ALA A 162 -2.14 5.64 -21.83
C ALA A 162 -1.62 4.21 -21.59
N ASP A 163 -0.64 4.08 -20.71
CA ASP A 163 -0.09 2.79 -20.32
C ASP A 163 0.32 2.80 -18.85
N TRP A 164 0.60 1.62 -18.31
CA TRP A 164 1.13 1.49 -16.97
C TRP A 164 2.61 1.86 -16.93
N MET A 165 3.02 2.54 -15.86
CA MET A 165 4.43 2.75 -15.52
C MET A 165 5.17 1.40 -15.53
N SER A 166 6.33 1.37 -16.18
CA SER A 166 7.19 0.18 -16.15
C SER A 166 7.82 0.00 -14.77
N MET A 167 8.14 -1.23 -14.40
CA MET A 167 8.80 -1.49 -13.11
C MET A 167 10.23 -0.92 -13.04
N GLN A 168 10.84 -0.59 -14.18
CA GLN A 168 12.14 0.10 -14.24
C GLN A 168 12.00 1.60 -13.98
N GLU A 169 10.96 2.24 -14.54
CA GLU A 169 10.63 3.63 -14.19
C GLU A 169 10.20 3.75 -12.74
N ALA A 170 9.42 2.80 -12.24
CA ALA A 170 9.02 2.74 -10.84
C ALA A 170 10.23 2.65 -9.89
N GLU A 171 11.26 1.87 -10.24
CA GLU A 171 12.50 1.78 -9.46
C GLU A 171 13.27 3.11 -9.42
N LYS A 172 13.30 3.85 -10.52
CA LYS A 172 13.95 5.16 -10.59
C LYS A 172 13.21 6.22 -9.79
N LEU A 173 11.88 6.18 -9.82
CA LEU A 173 11.03 7.15 -9.14
C LEU A 173 10.86 6.84 -7.64
N LEU A 174 10.80 5.55 -7.30
CA LEU A 174 10.52 5.02 -5.96
C LEU A 174 11.58 3.95 -5.63
N PRO A 175 12.79 4.35 -5.19
CA PRO A 175 13.87 3.43 -4.88
C PRO A 175 13.51 2.45 -3.77
N GLU A 176 14.29 1.38 -3.61
CA GLU A 176 14.04 0.36 -2.57
C GLU A 176 14.37 0.84 -1.15
N THR A 177 15.28 1.80 -1.02
CA THR A 177 15.84 2.22 0.26
C THR A 177 15.38 3.62 0.66
N GLY A 178 15.03 3.76 1.94
CA GLY A 178 14.80 5.05 2.59
C GLY A 178 13.46 5.69 2.23
N GLY A 179 12.69 6.07 3.25
CA GLY A 179 11.49 6.88 3.09
C GLY A 179 10.18 6.15 3.41
N ILE A 180 9.09 6.67 2.86
CA ILE A 180 7.73 6.16 3.03
C ILE A 180 7.55 4.93 2.16
N VAL A 181 7.16 3.79 2.75
CA VAL A 181 6.93 2.56 2.00
C VAL A 181 5.59 2.65 1.29
N ILE A 182 5.61 2.77 -0.04
CA ILE A 182 4.41 2.84 -0.88
C ILE A 182 3.94 1.43 -1.23
N GLY A 183 4.85 0.52 -1.59
CA GLY A 183 4.46 -0.80 -2.08
C GLY A 183 5.64 -1.72 -2.42
N GLU A 184 5.37 -2.69 -3.29
CA GLU A 184 6.34 -3.66 -3.78
C GLU A 184 6.39 -3.65 -5.30
N ARG A 185 7.60 -3.74 -5.84
CA ARG A 185 7.91 -3.56 -7.26
C ARG A 185 7.62 -4.80 -8.10
N TYR A 186 6.35 -5.15 -8.20
CA TYR A 186 5.86 -6.18 -9.11
C TYR A 186 4.39 -5.96 -9.48
N ARG A 187 3.97 -6.58 -10.58
CA ARG A 187 2.59 -6.54 -11.08
C ARG A 187 1.80 -7.74 -10.53
N VAL A 188 0.87 -7.49 -9.61
CA VAL A 188 0.04 -8.54 -9.00
C VAL A 188 -0.84 -9.21 -10.05
N ASP A 189 -1.47 -8.45 -10.94
CA ASP A 189 -2.22 -8.93 -12.10
C ASP A 189 -1.41 -9.74 -13.13
N ARG A 190 -0.08 -9.72 -13.02
CA ARG A 190 0.84 -10.51 -13.85
C ARG A 190 1.48 -11.67 -13.12
N ASP A 191 1.16 -11.85 -11.85
CA ASP A 191 1.73 -12.91 -11.05
C ASP A 191 0.96 -14.24 -11.18
N SER A 192 1.56 -15.32 -10.72
CA SER A 192 1.02 -16.68 -10.84
C SER A 192 -0.35 -16.84 -10.14
N PRO A 193 -0.59 -16.32 -8.93
CA PRO A 193 -1.88 -16.43 -8.27
C PRO A 193 -2.89 -15.35 -8.67
N ALA A 194 -2.63 -14.51 -9.69
CA ALA A 194 -3.46 -13.35 -10.03
C ALA A 194 -4.98 -13.65 -10.19
N ALA A 195 -5.34 -14.87 -10.59
CA ALA A 195 -6.73 -15.31 -10.77
C ALA A 195 -7.42 -15.77 -9.47
N VAL A 196 -6.68 -15.88 -8.35
CA VAL A 196 -7.18 -16.33 -7.05
C VAL A 196 -7.20 -15.14 -6.08
N SER A 197 -8.21 -15.08 -5.22
CA SER A 197 -8.30 -14.07 -4.17
C SER A 197 -7.14 -14.20 -3.19
N PHE A 198 -6.64 -13.06 -2.72
CA PHE A 198 -5.61 -13.02 -1.69
C PHE A 198 -6.16 -13.48 -0.33
N ARG A 199 -5.41 -14.33 0.38
CA ARG A 199 -5.72 -14.78 1.74
C ARG A 199 -4.48 -14.65 2.62
N ALA A 200 -4.56 -13.84 3.67
CA ALA A 200 -3.44 -13.59 4.57
C ALA A 200 -2.92 -14.88 5.23
N ALA A 201 -3.80 -15.79 5.63
CA ALA A 201 -3.44 -17.05 6.27
C ALA A 201 -2.89 -18.13 5.31
N GLU A 202 -2.95 -17.91 3.99
CA GLU A 202 -2.56 -18.92 2.99
C GLU A 202 -1.38 -18.41 2.13
N PRO A 203 -0.13 -18.74 2.49
CA PRO A 203 1.06 -18.31 1.75
C PRO A 203 1.06 -18.66 0.26
N ALA A 204 0.35 -19.72 -0.15
CA ALA A 204 0.20 -20.09 -1.56
C ALA A 204 -0.49 -19.00 -2.41
N THR A 205 -1.29 -18.12 -1.79
CA THR A 205 -2.00 -17.03 -2.49
C THR A 205 -1.15 -15.77 -2.65
N TRP A 206 0.00 -15.69 -1.98
CA TRP A 206 0.83 -14.49 -1.93
C TRP A 206 1.59 -14.26 -3.25
N GLY A 207 2.07 -15.33 -3.89
CA GLY A 207 2.91 -15.19 -5.08
C GLY A 207 4.24 -14.52 -4.74
N ARG A 208 4.62 -13.46 -5.45
CA ARG A 208 5.90 -12.75 -5.29
C ARG A 208 5.93 -11.75 -4.15
N GLY A 209 4.79 -11.21 -3.71
CA GLY A 209 4.84 -10.17 -2.69
C GLY A 209 5.32 -10.74 -1.35
N GLY A 210 6.11 -9.97 -0.62
CA GLY A 210 6.98 -10.46 0.44
C GLY A 210 8.46 -10.62 0.01
N SER A 211 8.68 -10.91 -1.27
CA SER A 211 10.03 -11.14 -1.85
C SER A 211 10.42 -10.13 -2.92
N ALA A 212 9.46 -9.35 -3.43
CA ALA A 212 9.74 -8.29 -4.39
C ALA A 212 10.42 -7.09 -3.69
N PRO A 213 11.31 -6.35 -4.39
CA PRO A 213 11.89 -5.11 -3.87
C PRO A 213 10.81 -4.12 -3.44
N LEU A 214 11.09 -3.31 -2.43
CA LEU A 214 10.19 -2.24 -2.00
C LEU A 214 10.16 -1.10 -3.01
N LEU A 215 9.07 -0.33 -2.97
CA LEU A 215 8.92 0.97 -3.59
C LEU A 215 8.80 1.99 -2.45
N CYS A 216 9.84 2.78 -2.23
CA CYS A 216 9.89 3.78 -1.17
C CYS A 216 9.92 5.19 -1.77
N PHE A 217 9.20 6.11 -1.14
CA PHE A 217 9.22 7.53 -1.46
C PHE A 217 10.04 8.28 -0.43
N ASP A 218 11.18 8.81 -0.86
CA ASP A 218 12.16 9.52 -0.04
C ASP A 218 11.80 11.00 0.21
N GLY A 219 10.71 11.51 -0.38
CA GLY A 219 10.31 12.92 -0.27
C GLY A 219 11.11 13.87 -1.19
N SER A 220 11.84 13.35 -2.17
CA SER A 220 12.70 14.13 -3.07
C SER A 220 11.95 15.02 -4.06
N PHE A 221 10.72 14.65 -4.45
CA PHE A 221 9.90 15.39 -5.42
C PHE A 221 8.54 15.82 -4.86
N GLY A 222 7.86 16.71 -5.60
CA GLY A 222 6.52 17.21 -5.26
C GLY A 222 6.47 17.98 -3.94
N SER A 223 5.36 17.90 -3.22
CA SER A 223 5.18 18.44 -1.86
C SER A 223 5.82 17.59 -0.76
N SER A 224 6.38 16.41 -1.07
CA SER A 224 6.69 15.33 -0.12
C SER A 224 5.47 14.68 0.56
N HIS A 225 4.24 15.08 0.25
CA HIS A 225 3.06 14.53 0.91
C HIS A 225 2.46 13.35 0.15
N GLY A 226 1.84 12.42 0.88
CA GLY A 226 1.17 11.24 0.37
C GLY A 226 -0.25 11.11 0.87
N ILE A 227 -1.14 10.57 0.02
CA ILE A 227 -2.51 10.22 0.41
C ILE A 227 -2.78 8.76 0.06
N VAL A 228 -3.34 8.02 1.01
CA VAL A 228 -3.72 6.62 0.84
C VAL A 228 -5.22 6.47 1.01
N PHE A 229 -5.88 5.95 -0.02
CA PHE A 229 -7.26 5.50 0.04
C PHE A 229 -7.30 3.98 0.05
N ALA A 230 -7.78 3.40 1.14
CA ALA A 230 -7.99 1.96 1.23
C ALA A 230 -9.24 1.64 2.04
N GLY A 231 -10.14 0.82 1.51
CA GLY A 231 -11.34 0.41 2.24
C GLY A 231 -11.03 -0.37 3.53
N SER A 232 -12.07 -0.63 4.33
CA SER A 232 -11.96 -1.51 5.51
C SER A 232 -11.40 -2.89 5.10
N GLY A 233 -10.51 -3.44 5.93
CA GLY A 233 -9.78 -4.67 5.60
C GLY A 233 -8.72 -4.51 4.50
N GLY A 234 -8.48 -3.30 4.00
CA GLY A 234 -7.53 -3.00 2.94
C GLY A 234 -6.06 -2.96 3.37
N PHE A 235 -5.68 -3.56 4.50
CA PHE A 235 -4.30 -3.65 4.99
C PHE A 235 -3.59 -2.28 5.13
N LYS A 236 -4.31 -1.22 5.51
CA LYS A 236 -3.76 0.14 5.72
C LYS A 236 -2.54 0.11 6.66
N THR A 237 -2.77 -0.28 7.90
CA THR A 237 -1.77 -0.26 8.96
C THR A 237 -0.67 -1.29 8.70
N THR A 238 -1.05 -2.46 8.20
CA THR A 238 -0.13 -3.57 7.92
C THR A 238 0.71 -3.43 6.65
N SER A 239 0.35 -2.56 5.72
CA SER A 239 1.11 -2.39 4.47
C SER A 239 1.62 -0.98 4.20
N VAL A 240 1.22 0.02 4.99
CA VAL A 240 1.71 1.39 4.88
C VAL A 240 2.31 1.83 6.20
N THR A 241 1.52 1.83 7.28
CA THR A 241 1.93 2.39 8.58
C THR A 241 3.13 1.66 9.19
N VAL A 242 3.02 0.35 9.42
CA VAL A 242 4.09 -0.45 10.03
C VAL A 242 5.34 -0.49 9.13
N PRO A 243 5.25 -0.82 7.83
CA PRO A 243 6.42 -0.79 6.95
C PRO A 243 7.13 0.57 6.91
N THR A 244 6.36 1.66 6.87
CA THR A 244 6.92 3.01 6.87
C THR A 244 7.59 3.34 8.19
N ALA A 245 6.97 3.02 9.34
CA ALA A 245 7.58 3.25 10.64
C ALA A 245 8.91 2.49 10.81
N LEU A 246 9.03 1.27 10.26
CA LEU A 246 10.27 0.49 10.28
C LEU A 246 11.38 1.06 9.41
N LYS A 247 11.04 1.69 8.27
CA LYS A 247 12.02 2.16 7.26
C LYS A 247 12.30 3.67 7.30
N TRP A 248 11.40 4.47 7.88
CA TRP A 248 11.55 5.93 7.92
C TRP A 248 12.76 6.35 8.76
N GLY A 249 13.62 7.18 8.18
CA GLY A 249 14.91 7.54 8.78
C GLY A 249 14.91 8.78 9.69
N GLY A 250 13.84 9.59 9.71
CA GLY A 250 13.73 10.83 10.49
C GLY A 250 12.75 10.73 11.67
N SER A 251 12.44 11.87 12.29
CA SER A 251 11.40 11.98 13.32
C SER A 251 10.06 11.49 12.78
N LEU A 252 9.28 10.79 13.61
CA LEU A 252 8.02 10.17 13.22
C LEU A 252 6.91 10.54 14.20
N VAL A 253 5.81 11.09 13.72
CA VAL A 253 4.58 11.31 14.49
C VAL A 253 3.49 10.42 13.91
N VAL A 254 2.95 9.48 14.69
CA VAL A 254 1.93 8.52 14.24
C VAL A 254 0.64 8.75 15.00
N LEU A 255 -0.47 8.98 14.31
CA LEU A 255 -1.81 8.81 14.90
C LEU A 255 -2.23 7.34 14.75
N ASP A 256 -2.44 6.65 15.86
CA ASP A 256 -2.79 5.22 15.89
C ASP A 256 -4.06 4.97 16.71
N PRO A 257 -5.25 5.07 16.09
CA PRO A 257 -6.51 4.82 16.78
C PRO A 257 -6.72 3.38 17.27
N SER A 258 -5.92 2.44 16.75
CA SER A 258 -6.02 1.02 17.08
C SER A 258 -5.06 0.61 18.19
N ASN A 259 -4.12 1.48 18.59
CA ASN A 259 -3.07 1.21 19.56
C ASN A 259 -2.23 -0.04 19.23
N GLU A 260 -2.03 -0.35 17.95
CA GLU A 260 -1.28 -1.53 17.50
C GLU A 260 0.12 -1.23 16.99
N VAL A 261 0.36 -0.03 16.45
CA VAL A 261 1.59 0.34 15.75
C VAL A 261 2.75 0.48 16.73
N ALA A 262 2.56 1.23 17.82
CA ALA A 262 3.65 1.50 18.76
C ALA A 262 4.20 0.18 19.38
N PRO A 263 3.37 -0.74 19.91
CA PRO A 263 3.85 -2.05 20.37
C PRO A 263 4.60 -2.85 19.32
N MET A 264 4.18 -2.77 18.05
CA MET A 264 4.78 -3.53 16.96
C MET A 264 6.17 -3.02 16.55
N VAL A 265 6.44 -1.71 16.65
CA VAL A 265 7.67 -1.13 16.06
C VAL A 265 8.62 -0.50 17.07
N MET A 266 8.19 -0.18 18.30
CA MET A 266 8.98 0.63 19.24
C MET A 266 10.37 0.06 19.55
N ASP A 267 10.52 -1.25 19.66
CA ASP A 267 11.80 -1.89 19.97
C ASP A 267 12.80 -1.73 18.82
N HIS A 268 12.33 -1.88 17.58
CA HIS A 268 13.15 -1.63 16.38
C HIS A 268 13.58 -0.16 16.29
N ARG A 269 12.66 0.77 16.60
CA ARG A 269 12.96 2.20 16.64
C ARG A 269 13.99 2.54 17.70
N ARG A 270 13.84 2.04 18.94
CA ARG A 270 14.80 2.24 20.04
C ARG A 270 16.17 1.66 19.72
N LYS A 271 16.25 0.45 19.18
CA LYS A 271 17.51 -0.17 18.73
C LYS A 271 18.23 0.65 17.64
N SER A 272 17.48 1.46 16.89
CA SER A 272 18.02 2.40 15.91
C SER A 272 18.45 3.74 16.52
N GLY A 273 18.57 3.84 17.85
CA GLY A 273 19.04 5.04 18.56
C GLY A 273 17.98 6.14 18.75
N ARG A 274 16.70 5.81 18.59
CA ARG A 274 15.61 6.80 18.56
C ARG A 274 14.92 6.94 19.92
N ARG A 275 14.55 8.16 20.27
CA ARG A 275 13.72 8.45 21.45
C ARG A 275 12.26 8.20 21.11
N VAL A 276 11.69 7.11 21.62
CA VAL A 276 10.29 6.73 21.38
C VAL A 276 9.40 7.17 22.53
N ILE A 277 8.41 8.00 22.22
CA ILE A 277 7.40 8.53 23.14
C ILE A 277 6.03 7.98 22.72
N VAL A 278 5.26 7.52 23.70
CA VAL A 278 3.89 7.03 23.48
C VAL A 278 2.95 7.89 24.31
N LEU A 279 2.08 8.62 23.62
CA LEU A 279 1.00 9.41 24.20
C LEU A 279 -0.24 8.53 24.29
N ASP A 280 -0.49 7.99 25.48
CA ASP A 280 -1.63 7.13 25.77
C ASP A 280 -2.34 7.67 27.03
N PRO A 281 -3.63 8.05 26.95
CA PRO A 281 -4.42 8.44 28.12
C PRO A 281 -4.45 7.41 29.26
N LYS A 282 -4.12 6.14 29.00
CA LYS A 282 -4.08 5.08 30.02
C LYS A 282 -2.76 5.05 30.78
N ILE A 283 -1.72 5.74 30.28
CA ILE A 283 -0.39 5.78 30.86
C ILE A 283 -0.18 7.14 31.54
N ALA A 284 -0.09 7.14 32.87
CA ALA A 284 0.19 8.33 33.66
C ALA A 284 1.57 8.92 33.31
N GLY A 285 1.66 10.26 33.28
CA GLY A 285 2.91 10.97 33.02
C GLY A 285 3.43 10.91 31.57
N SER A 286 2.65 10.36 30.64
CA SER A 286 3.06 10.26 29.23
C SER A 286 3.02 11.61 28.48
N GLY A 287 2.27 12.59 28.98
CA GLY A 287 1.93 13.83 28.30
C GLY A 287 3.02 14.90 28.19
N PHE A 288 2.72 15.91 27.39
CA PHE A 288 3.54 17.10 27.15
C PHE A 288 2.72 18.37 27.33
N ASN A 289 3.33 19.54 27.36
CA ASN A 289 2.60 20.79 27.43
C ASN A 289 2.32 21.29 26.01
N ALA A 290 1.04 21.27 25.60
CA ALA A 290 0.59 21.71 24.29
C ALA A 290 0.76 23.23 24.04
N LEU A 291 1.13 24.00 25.07
CA LEU A 291 1.41 25.43 24.98
C LEU A 291 2.91 25.76 24.95
N ASP A 292 3.81 24.77 25.09
CA ASP A 292 5.24 25.03 25.29
C ASP A 292 5.92 25.76 24.12
N TRP A 293 5.39 25.61 22.90
CA TRP A 293 5.92 26.19 21.67
C TRP A 293 5.44 27.63 21.40
N ILE A 294 4.46 28.14 22.14
CA ILE A 294 3.85 29.46 21.90
C ILE A 294 4.91 30.56 21.98
N GLY A 295 5.00 31.37 20.92
CA GLY A 295 5.96 32.47 20.80
C GLY A 295 7.42 32.03 20.79
N ARG A 296 7.69 30.74 20.54
CA ARG A 296 9.05 30.28 20.26
C ARG A 296 9.34 30.46 18.77
N HIS A 297 10.58 30.84 18.49
CA HIS A 297 11.09 31.01 17.13
C HIS A 297 10.36 32.12 16.35
N GLY A 298 9.77 31.82 15.18
CA GLY A 298 9.29 32.81 14.23
C GLY A 298 7.80 33.17 14.33
N GLY A 299 7.02 32.53 15.21
CA GLY A 299 5.60 32.84 15.41
C GLY A 299 5.38 33.93 16.47
N THR A 300 4.32 34.73 16.34
CA THR A 300 3.88 35.63 17.41
C THR A 300 3.05 34.85 18.42
N ARG A 301 3.13 35.24 19.70
CA ARG A 301 2.39 34.53 20.76
C ARG A 301 0.89 34.59 20.51
N GLU A 302 0.41 35.71 20.02
CA GLU A 302 -1.00 36.01 19.74
C GLU A 302 -1.58 35.10 18.67
N GLU A 303 -0.88 34.92 17.54
CA GLU A 303 -1.31 34.02 16.46
C GLU A 303 -1.28 32.55 16.90
N ASP A 304 -0.26 32.17 17.66
CA ASP A 304 -0.11 30.82 18.19
C ASP A 304 -1.25 30.46 19.17
N ILE A 305 -1.63 31.39 20.04
CA ILE A 305 -2.76 31.24 20.97
C ILE A 305 -4.08 31.06 20.21
N ALA A 306 -4.33 31.88 19.19
CA ALA A 306 -5.53 31.76 18.37
C ALA A 306 -5.59 30.40 17.63
N ALA A 307 -4.44 29.88 17.20
CA ALA A 307 -4.35 28.56 16.59
C ALA A 307 -4.76 27.45 17.58
N VAL A 308 -4.26 27.47 18.82
CA VAL A 308 -4.64 26.49 19.85
C VAL A 308 -6.14 26.51 20.13
N ALA A 309 -6.73 27.69 20.29
CA ALA A 309 -8.16 27.84 20.54
C ALA A 309 -9.00 27.22 19.40
N SER A 310 -8.56 27.41 18.15
CA SER A 310 -9.24 26.85 16.96
C SER A 310 -9.20 25.32 16.89
N TRP A 311 -8.19 24.68 17.47
CA TRP A 311 -8.09 23.22 17.50
C TRP A 311 -9.01 22.59 18.55
N ILE A 312 -9.29 23.32 19.63
CA ILE A 312 -10.26 22.90 20.65
C ILE A 312 -11.68 23.07 20.07
N MET A 313 -12.01 24.28 19.60
CA MET A 313 -13.33 24.62 19.05
C MET A 313 -13.48 24.13 17.61
N SER A 314 -14.07 22.94 17.40
CA SER A 314 -14.17 22.34 16.06
C SER A 314 -14.88 23.22 15.05
N ASP A 315 -14.24 23.53 13.92
CA ASP A 315 -14.96 23.99 12.72
C ASP A 315 -15.80 22.84 12.22
N SER A 316 -17.12 22.96 12.35
CA SER A 316 -18.02 22.17 11.53
C SER A 316 -17.85 22.70 10.11
N GLY A 317 -17.20 21.93 9.23
CA GLY A 317 -17.17 22.20 7.78
C GLY A 317 -18.54 22.11 7.10
N ARG A 318 -19.64 22.16 7.87
CA ARG A 318 -21.03 22.15 7.45
C ARG A 318 -21.63 23.51 7.78
N ALA A 319 -22.50 24.01 6.90
CA ALA A 319 -23.28 25.22 7.17
C ALA A 319 -24.18 24.99 8.39
N THR A 320 -23.81 25.57 9.52
CA THR A 320 -24.60 25.64 10.74
C THR A 320 -25.52 26.86 10.69
N GLY A 321 -26.55 26.90 11.55
CA GLY A 321 -27.42 28.06 11.61
C GLY A 321 -26.67 29.30 12.12
N VAL A 322 -27.03 30.49 11.64
CA VAL A 322 -26.37 31.77 11.99
C VAL A 322 -26.19 31.97 13.50
N ARG A 323 -27.18 31.55 14.30
CA ARG A 323 -27.13 31.66 15.77
C ARG A 323 -26.07 30.74 16.38
N ASP A 324 -25.98 29.50 15.91
CA ASP A 324 -25.02 28.54 16.43
C ASP A 324 -23.59 28.93 16.05
N ASP A 325 -23.42 29.51 14.85
CA ASP A 325 -22.15 30.10 14.41
C ASP A 325 -21.70 31.26 15.30
N PHE A 326 -22.63 32.14 15.69
CA PHE A 326 -22.34 33.26 16.59
C PHE A 326 -21.81 32.77 17.95
N PHE A 327 -22.51 31.84 18.61
CA PHE A 327 -22.08 31.32 19.91
C PHE A 327 -20.78 30.50 19.82
N ARG A 328 -20.53 29.87 18.68
CA ARG A 328 -19.28 29.17 18.41
C ARG A 328 -18.10 30.13 18.22
N ALA A 329 -18.26 31.15 17.39
CA ALA A 329 -17.24 32.17 17.18
C ALA A 329 -16.93 32.93 18.49
N SER A 330 -17.96 33.28 19.25
CA SER A 330 -17.81 33.94 20.55
C SER A 330 -17.14 33.02 21.59
N GLY A 331 -17.47 31.71 21.58
CA GLY A 331 -16.83 30.72 22.45
C GLY A 331 -15.34 30.53 22.11
N LEU A 332 -15.00 30.56 20.82
CA LEU A 332 -13.61 30.58 20.37
C LEU A 332 -12.88 31.82 20.88
N GLN A 333 -13.48 33.00 20.76
CA GLN A 333 -12.89 34.25 21.26
C GLN A 333 -12.71 34.21 22.79
N LEU A 334 -13.67 33.68 23.55
CA LEU A 334 -13.55 33.52 25.00
C LEU A 334 -12.39 32.57 25.33
N LEU A 335 -12.28 31.45 24.62
CA LEU A 335 -11.18 30.51 24.83
C LEU A 335 -9.82 31.13 24.49
N THR A 336 -9.72 31.88 23.39
CA THR A 336 -8.52 32.65 23.03
C THR A 336 -8.14 33.62 24.15
N ALA A 337 -9.10 34.37 24.70
CA ALA A 337 -8.86 35.28 25.82
C ALA A 337 -8.33 34.56 27.07
N MET A 338 -8.90 33.40 27.40
CA MET A 338 -8.46 32.60 28.55
C MET A 338 -7.07 31.97 28.38
N ILE A 339 -6.73 31.52 27.17
CA ILE A 339 -5.37 31.03 26.87
C ILE A 339 -4.38 32.20 26.90
N ALA A 340 -4.78 33.37 26.35
CA ALA A 340 -3.95 34.56 26.35
C ALA A 340 -3.68 35.08 27.76
N ASP A 341 -4.66 35.07 28.67
CA ASP A 341 -4.44 35.38 30.09
C ASP A 341 -3.37 34.43 30.68
N VAL A 342 -3.55 33.11 30.53
CA VAL A 342 -2.59 32.14 31.06
C VAL A 342 -1.17 32.34 30.51
N CYS A 343 -1.01 32.64 29.22
CA CYS A 343 0.31 32.74 28.59
C CYS A 343 0.95 34.15 28.68
N LEU A 344 0.16 35.22 28.76
CA LEU A 344 0.62 36.60 28.50
C LEU A 344 0.35 37.60 29.62
N SER A 345 -0.60 37.36 30.53
CA SER A 345 -0.95 38.37 31.55
C SER A 345 0.12 38.51 32.64
N GLY A 346 1.00 37.51 32.78
CA GLY A 346 2.00 37.45 33.85
C GLY A 346 1.43 36.99 35.20
N HIS A 347 0.13 36.67 35.27
CA HIS A 347 -0.52 36.16 36.48
C HIS A 347 -0.28 34.67 36.74
N THR A 348 0.19 33.92 35.73
CA THR A 348 0.42 32.48 35.82
C THR A 348 1.91 32.17 35.65
N ASP A 349 2.49 31.47 36.64
CA ASP A 349 3.87 30.97 36.58
C ASP A 349 4.08 30.11 35.32
N GLU A 350 5.25 30.21 34.68
CA GLU A 350 5.57 29.48 33.43
C GLU A 350 5.31 27.97 33.50
N LYS A 351 5.58 27.35 34.65
CA LYS A 351 5.35 25.91 34.89
C LYS A 351 3.86 25.51 34.84
N ASP A 352 2.98 26.46 35.14
CA ASP A 352 1.53 26.27 35.24
C ASP A 352 0.80 26.77 33.98
N GLN A 353 1.52 27.32 33.00
CA GLN A 353 0.99 27.74 31.69
C GLN A 353 0.58 26.53 30.84
N THR A 354 -0.57 25.96 31.18
CA THR A 354 -1.07 24.70 30.61
C THR A 354 -2.55 24.81 30.25
N LEU A 355 -3.01 23.96 29.32
CA LEU A 355 -4.44 23.87 29.00
C LEU A 355 -5.29 23.42 30.19
N ARG A 356 -4.71 22.68 31.15
CA ARG A 356 -5.39 22.33 32.39
C ARG A 356 -5.64 23.56 33.27
N GLN A 357 -4.70 24.49 33.34
CA GLN A 357 -4.89 25.77 34.05
C GLN A 357 -5.94 26.64 33.35
N VAL A 358 -5.91 26.72 32.01
CA VAL A 358 -6.96 27.38 31.23
C VAL A 358 -8.34 26.81 31.56
N ARG A 359 -8.46 25.47 31.59
CA ARG A 359 -9.72 24.80 31.96
C ARG A 359 -10.13 25.11 33.39
N ALA A 360 -9.21 25.14 34.35
CA ALA A 360 -9.52 25.48 35.73
C ALA A 360 -10.09 26.90 35.85
N ASN A 361 -9.45 27.87 35.20
CA ASN A 361 -9.92 29.26 35.17
C ASN A 361 -11.29 29.38 34.47
N LEU A 362 -11.47 28.71 33.33
CA LEU A 362 -12.73 28.73 32.58
C LEU A 362 -13.86 28.02 33.32
N SER A 363 -13.59 27.07 34.23
CA SER A 363 -14.63 26.32 34.95
C SER A 363 -15.19 27.03 36.18
N GLU A 364 -14.74 28.25 36.48
CA GLU A 364 -15.29 29.04 37.57
C GLU A 364 -16.78 29.34 37.35
N PRO A 365 -17.60 29.43 38.42
CA PRO A 365 -19.00 29.82 38.28
C PRO A 365 -19.13 31.13 37.51
N GLU A 366 -20.15 31.24 36.66
CA GLU A 366 -20.29 32.35 35.70
C GLU A 366 -20.09 33.75 36.31
N PRO A 367 -20.67 34.10 37.50
CA PRO A 367 -20.43 35.42 38.10
C PRO A 367 -18.97 35.65 38.47
N LYS A 368 -18.27 34.60 38.94
CA LYS A 368 -16.85 34.67 39.28
C LYS A 368 -15.99 34.79 38.04
N LEU A 369 -16.31 34.06 36.97
CA LEU A 369 -15.60 34.17 35.69
C LEU A 369 -15.75 35.58 35.11
N ARG A 370 -16.95 36.18 35.17
CA ARG A 370 -17.16 37.57 34.74
C ARG A 370 -16.32 38.56 35.54
N ALA A 371 -16.27 38.41 36.86
CA ALA A 371 -15.41 39.23 37.72
C ALA A 371 -13.92 39.04 37.35
N ARG A 372 -13.47 37.81 37.10
CA ARG A 372 -12.12 37.53 36.62
C ARG A 372 -11.83 38.22 35.28
N LEU A 373 -12.76 38.16 34.32
CA LEU A 373 -12.59 38.85 33.04
C LEU A 373 -12.47 40.36 33.23
N GLN A 374 -13.26 40.95 34.13
CA GLN A 374 -13.10 42.37 34.50
C GLN A 374 -11.71 42.64 35.10
N GLU A 375 -11.25 41.83 36.05
CA GLU A 375 -9.93 41.97 36.66
C GLU A 375 -8.79 41.83 35.63
N ILE A 376 -8.91 40.90 34.67
CA ILE A 376 -7.95 40.74 33.58
C ILE A 376 -7.92 42.00 32.71
N TYR A 377 -9.10 42.55 32.36
CA TYR A 377 -9.19 43.77 31.57
C TYR A 377 -8.55 44.97 32.28
N ASP A 378 -8.76 45.10 33.58
CA ASP A 378 -8.25 46.23 34.37
C ASP A 378 -6.73 46.13 34.63
N ASN A 379 -6.21 44.92 34.87
CA ASN A 379 -4.85 44.72 35.38
C ASN A 379 -3.83 44.14 34.38
N SER A 380 -4.26 43.56 33.25
CA SER A 380 -3.32 42.95 32.29
C SER A 380 -2.32 43.97 31.72
N ALA A 381 -1.06 43.57 31.56
CA ALA A 381 -0.06 44.38 30.87
C ALA A 381 -0.10 44.22 29.33
N SER A 382 -0.86 43.25 28.81
CA SER A 382 -0.96 42.95 27.38
C SER A 382 -2.23 43.54 26.77
N ASP A 383 -2.05 44.46 25.80
CA ASP A 383 -3.17 45.07 25.06
C ASP A 383 -3.99 44.01 24.32
N PHE A 384 -3.33 42.99 23.75
CA PHE A 384 -4.02 41.87 23.10
C PHE A 384 -4.97 41.14 24.06
N VAL A 385 -4.54 40.89 25.30
CA VAL A 385 -5.41 40.25 26.31
C VAL A 385 -6.59 41.16 26.63
N LYS A 386 -6.35 42.47 26.84
CA LYS A 386 -7.42 43.44 27.13
C LYS A 386 -8.46 43.51 26.01
N GLU A 387 -8.02 43.62 24.76
CA GLU A 387 -8.89 43.69 23.60
C GLU A 387 -9.77 42.44 23.45
N ASN A 388 -9.19 41.25 23.64
CA ASN A 388 -9.94 39.99 23.55
C ASN A 388 -10.96 39.83 24.69
N VAL A 389 -10.66 40.36 25.88
CA VAL A 389 -11.55 40.28 27.06
C VAL A 389 -12.65 41.34 27.06
N ALA A 390 -12.38 42.53 26.50
CA ALA A 390 -13.29 43.67 26.48
C ALA A 390 -14.69 43.34 25.91
N ALA A 391 -14.73 42.47 24.89
CA ALA A 391 -15.98 42.02 24.27
C ALA A 391 -16.92 41.30 25.26
N PHE A 392 -16.38 40.66 26.29
CA PHE A 392 -17.15 39.90 27.29
C PHE A 392 -17.51 40.73 28.51
N VAL A 393 -16.69 41.71 28.87
CA VAL A 393 -16.96 42.66 29.95
C VAL A 393 -18.27 43.41 29.70
N ASN A 394 -18.46 43.89 28.47
CA ASN A 394 -19.65 44.65 28.06
C ASN A 394 -20.85 43.77 27.63
N MET A 395 -20.72 42.45 27.67
CA MET A 395 -21.74 41.53 27.17
C MET A 395 -22.87 41.33 28.21
N THR A 396 -24.12 41.26 27.74
CA THR A 396 -25.26 40.98 28.64
C THR A 396 -25.12 39.60 29.29
N PRO A 397 -25.60 39.41 30.53
CA PRO A 397 -25.57 38.11 31.22
C PRO A 397 -26.10 36.95 30.38
N GLU A 398 -27.27 37.12 29.77
CA GLU A 398 -27.94 36.06 29.02
C GLU A 398 -27.14 35.60 27.80
N THR A 399 -26.52 36.56 27.10
CA THR A 399 -25.67 36.25 25.93
C THR A 399 -24.38 35.56 26.39
N PHE A 400 -23.76 36.07 27.47
CA PHE A 400 -22.55 35.50 28.04
C PHE A 400 -22.77 34.06 28.52
N SER A 401 -23.90 33.75 29.17
CA SER A 401 -24.23 32.38 29.59
C SER A 401 -24.22 31.39 28.41
N GLY A 402 -24.74 31.80 27.25
CA GLY A 402 -24.71 30.98 26.03
C GLY A 402 -23.29 30.76 25.48
N VAL A 403 -22.46 31.80 25.47
CA VAL A 403 -21.05 31.73 25.06
C VAL A 403 -20.24 30.84 26.01
N TYR A 404 -20.40 31.07 27.31
CA TYR A 404 -19.77 30.32 28.39
C TYR A 404 -20.12 28.84 28.31
N ALA A 405 -21.40 28.49 28.20
CA ALA A 405 -21.86 27.11 28.09
C ALA A 405 -21.22 26.37 26.91
N ASN A 406 -21.05 27.06 25.77
CA ASN A 406 -20.41 26.49 24.60
C ASN A 406 -18.91 26.24 24.81
N ALA A 407 -18.18 27.21 25.39
CA ALA A 407 -16.76 27.06 25.71
C ALA A 407 -16.52 25.95 26.75
N ILE A 408 -17.39 25.84 27.77
CA ILE A 408 -17.35 24.75 28.76
C ILE A 408 -17.53 23.38 28.08
N LYS A 409 -18.48 23.27 27.16
CA LYS A 409 -18.76 22.03 26.45
C LYS A 409 -17.56 21.56 25.62
N GLU A 410 -16.98 22.44 24.81
CA GLU A 410 -15.86 22.09 23.93
C GLU A 410 -14.55 21.81 24.70
N THR A 411 -14.40 22.39 25.90
CA THR A 411 -13.26 22.14 26.79
C THR A 411 -13.52 21.03 27.82
N HIS A 412 -14.70 20.41 27.84
CA HIS A 412 -15.09 19.45 28.88
C HIS A 412 -14.10 18.27 28.98
N TRP A 413 -13.54 17.82 27.85
CA TRP A 413 -12.58 16.71 27.84
C TRP A 413 -11.30 17.01 28.63
N LEU A 414 -10.91 18.28 28.80
CA LEU A 414 -9.78 18.68 29.65
C LEU A 414 -10.02 18.43 31.13
N SER A 415 -11.27 18.21 31.56
CA SER A 415 -11.62 17.89 32.96
C SER A 415 -11.19 16.47 33.35
N TYR A 416 -11.18 15.53 32.40
CA TYR A 416 -10.68 14.19 32.65
C TYR A 416 -9.18 14.26 32.93
N THR A 417 -8.75 13.75 34.09
CA THR A 417 -7.36 13.85 34.57
C THR A 417 -6.37 13.29 33.56
N ASN A 418 -6.69 12.16 32.94
CA ASN A 418 -5.84 11.53 31.94
C ASN A 418 -5.73 12.32 30.63
N PHE A 419 -6.82 12.87 30.10
CA PHE A 419 -6.76 13.64 28.85
C PHE A 419 -6.09 15.00 29.06
N GLY A 420 -6.41 15.68 30.16
CA GLY A 420 -5.74 16.92 30.55
C GLY A 420 -4.24 16.72 30.74
N ALA A 421 -3.84 15.66 31.47
CA ALA A 421 -2.42 15.34 31.68
C ALA A 421 -1.66 15.05 30.38
N LEU A 422 -2.34 14.57 29.32
CA LEU A 422 -1.70 14.28 28.03
C LEU A 422 -1.19 15.55 27.32
N VAL A 423 -1.91 16.67 27.48
CA VAL A 423 -1.63 17.97 26.83
C VAL A 423 -1.17 19.06 27.81
N SER A 424 -1.01 18.73 29.09
CA SER A 424 -0.53 19.61 30.16
C SER A 424 0.59 18.96 30.98
N GLY A 425 1.28 17.97 30.39
CA GLY A 425 2.38 17.25 31.04
C GLY A 425 3.75 17.88 30.76
N SER A 426 4.82 17.23 31.23
CA SER A 426 6.20 17.72 31.09
C SER A 426 7.21 16.64 30.68
N ASN A 427 6.75 15.50 30.13
CA ASN A 427 7.59 14.35 29.77
C ASN A 427 8.61 14.66 28.65
N PHE A 428 8.24 15.55 27.72
CA PHE A 428 9.14 16.05 26.68
C PHE A 428 8.66 17.42 26.19
N SER A 429 9.56 18.15 25.53
CA SER A 429 9.22 19.40 24.84
C SER A 429 9.02 19.17 23.35
N THR A 430 8.12 19.92 22.74
CA THR A 430 7.87 19.90 21.29
C THR A 430 9.12 20.20 20.47
N ASP A 431 10.09 20.93 21.04
CA ASP A 431 11.40 21.20 20.44
C ASP A 431 12.19 19.94 20.09
N ALA A 432 11.96 18.82 20.80
CA ALA A 432 12.62 17.56 20.53
C ALA A 432 12.34 17.03 19.10
N LEU A 433 11.18 17.38 18.52
CA LEU A 433 10.81 16.95 17.16
C LEU A 433 11.79 17.46 16.10
N ALA A 434 12.47 18.57 16.34
CA ALA A 434 13.43 19.18 15.41
C ALA A 434 14.76 18.43 15.28
N ASN A 435 15.06 17.54 16.24
CA ASN A 435 16.35 16.85 16.30
C ASN A 435 16.48 15.69 15.29
N GLY A 436 15.36 15.16 14.78
CA GLY A 436 15.36 14.07 13.80
C GLY A 436 15.39 12.65 14.38
N ASP A 437 15.45 12.52 15.70
CA ASP A 437 15.63 11.28 16.44
C ASP A 437 14.43 10.94 17.35
N THR A 438 13.39 11.77 17.35
CA THR A 438 12.24 11.65 18.24
C THR A 438 11.04 11.10 17.50
N ASP A 439 10.48 10.01 18.01
CA ASP A 439 9.26 9.39 17.52
C ASP A 439 8.13 9.55 18.56
N VAL A 440 6.96 10.01 18.13
CA VAL A 440 5.77 10.18 18.96
C VAL A 440 4.62 9.35 18.40
N PHE A 441 4.13 8.39 19.18
CA PHE A 441 2.94 7.60 18.87
C PHE A 441 1.75 8.12 19.66
N ILE A 442 0.70 8.57 18.98
CA ILE A 442 -0.53 9.13 19.55
C ILE A 442 -1.56 8.00 19.59
N ASN A 443 -1.62 7.34 20.74
CA ASN A 443 -2.47 6.17 21.01
C ASN A 443 -3.77 6.62 21.68
N ILE A 444 -4.67 7.20 20.87
CA ILE A 444 -6.00 7.63 21.31
C ILE A 444 -7.02 6.76 20.60
N ASP A 445 -7.76 5.93 21.35
CA ASP A 445 -8.70 5.00 20.75
C ASP A 445 -9.80 5.69 19.93
N LEU A 446 -10.34 4.96 18.96
CA LEU A 446 -11.34 5.49 18.02
C LEU A 446 -12.56 6.10 18.73
N LYS A 447 -13.04 5.48 19.83
CA LYS A 447 -14.18 5.98 20.61
C LYS A 447 -13.87 7.35 21.23
N THR A 448 -12.66 7.51 21.75
CA THR A 448 -12.18 8.77 22.32
C THR A 448 -12.02 9.83 21.23
N LEU A 449 -11.50 9.47 20.05
CA LEU A 449 -11.41 10.39 18.90
C LEU A 449 -12.80 10.84 18.41
N GLU A 450 -13.78 9.95 18.39
CA GLU A 450 -15.16 10.28 17.99
C GLU A 450 -15.86 11.20 19.00
N THR A 451 -15.62 10.99 20.30
CA THR A 451 -16.28 11.76 21.36
C THR A 451 -15.55 13.08 21.66
N HIS A 452 -14.23 13.08 21.55
CA HIS A 452 -13.33 14.15 22.00
C HIS A 452 -12.25 14.45 20.95
N ALA A 453 -12.66 14.70 19.71
CA ALA A 453 -11.74 15.01 18.61
C ALA A 453 -10.78 16.18 18.91
N GLY A 454 -11.15 17.09 19.82
CA GLY A 454 -10.31 18.22 20.23
C GLY A 454 -8.97 17.78 20.84
N LEU A 455 -8.93 16.64 21.52
CA LEU A 455 -7.70 16.10 22.12
C LEU A 455 -6.63 15.84 21.05
N ALA A 456 -6.95 15.05 20.03
CA ALA A 456 -5.99 14.73 18.98
C ALA A 456 -5.64 15.94 18.10
N ARG A 457 -6.61 16.83 17.86
CA ARG A 457 -6.40 18.10 17.13
C ARG A 457 -5.37 18.98 17.85
N VAL A 458 -5.50 19.15 19.17
CA VAL A 458 -4.54 19.91 19.98
C VAL A 458 -3.16 19.28 19.90
N VAL A 459 -3.05 17.95 20.05
CA VAL A 459 -1.75 17.26 20.00
C VAL A 459 -1.06 17.45 18.65
N ILE A 460 -1.76 17.13 17.56
CA ILE A 460 -1.20 17.19 16.20
C ILE A 460 -0.93 18.64 15.78
N GLY A 461 -1.84 19.56 16.08
CA GLY A 461 -1.69 20.98 15.78
C GLY A 461 -0.47 21.56 16.48
N SER A 462 -0.27 21.25 17.76
CA SER A 462 0.89 21.71 18.53
C SER A 462 2.20 21.24 17.91
N PHE A 463 2.29 19.97 17.48
CA PHE A 463 3.48 19.46 16.82
C PHE A 463 3.73 20.07 15.45
N LEU A 464 2.69 20.27 14.65
CA LEU A 464 2.82 20.91 13.34
C LEU A 464 3.29 22.35 13.47
N ASN A 465 2.69 23.14 14.36
CA ASN A 465 3.08 24.54 14.56
C ASN A 465 4.43 24.69 15.22
N ALA A 466 4.79 23.84 16.19
CA ALA A 466 6.14 23.83 16.77
C ALA A 466 7.23 23.61 15.71
N ILE A 467 6.95 22.80 14.68
CA ILE A 467 7.86 22.61 13.53
C ILE A 467 7.78 23.80 12.56
N TYR A 468 6.57 24.29 12.26
CA TYR A 468 6.35 25.38 11.32
C TYR A 468 7.04 26.68 11.78
N ASN A 469 6.90 27.04 13.06
CA ASN A 469 7.46 28.27 13.64
C ASN A 469 9.00 28.28 13.63
N ARG A 470 9.66 27.13 13.47
CA ARG A 470 11.12 27.03 13.32
C ARG A 470 11.63 27.52 11.96
N ASN A 471 10.74 27.81 11.02
CA ASN A 471 11.10 28.37 9.72
C ASN A 471 12.19 27.57 8.96
N GLY A 472 12.11 26.24 9.01
CA GLY A 472 13.06 25.34 8.35
C GLY A 472 14.33 25.01 9.14
N ALA A 473 14.50 25.53 10.36
CA ALA A 473 15.58 25.16 11.28
C ALA A 473 15.37 23.75 11.88
N MET A 474 15.43 22.73 11.03
CA MET A 474 15.20 21.32 11.33
C MET A 474 16.40 20.49 10.91
N LYS A 475 16.86 19.56 11.76
CA LYS A 475 17.97 18.65 11.39
C LYS A 475 17.55 17.63 10.33
N SER A 476 16.29 17.22 10.34
CA SER A 476 15.72 16.29 9.36
C SER A 476 14.21 16.50 9.23
N ARG A 477 13.60 15.82 8.24
CA ARG A 477 12.14 15.85 8.03
C ARG A 477 11.41 15.05 9.11
N THR A 478 10.28 15.59 9.56
CA THR A 478 9.32 14.88 10.42
C THR A 478 8.17 14.36 9.59
N LEU A 479 7.97 13.04 9.63
CA LEU A 479 6.83 12.38 8.98
C LEU A 479 5.65 12.32 9.94
N PHE A 480 4.53 12.91 9.54
CA PHE A 480 3.23 12.73 10.17
C PHE A 480 2.46 11.64 9.43
N LEU A 481 2.38 10.46 10.05
CA LEU A 481 1.61 9.34 9.57
C LEU A 481 0.26 9.34 10.29
N LEU A 482 -0.75 9.87 9.62
CA LEU A 482 -2.08 10.08 10.19
C LEU A 482 -2.99 8.93 9.74
N ASP A 483 -3.02 7.85 10.53
CA ASP A 483 -3.98 6.77 10.30
C ASP A 483 -5.39 7.28 10.64
N GLU A 484 -6.34 7.02 9.75
CA GLU A 484 -7.71 7.52 9.83
C GLU A 484 -7.82 9.06 10.02
N ALA A 485 -7.12 9.82 9.17
CA ALA A 485 -7.06 11.29 9.23
C ALA A 485 -8.43 12.00 9.24
N ALA A 486 -9.48 11.36 8.70
CA ALA A 486 -10.85 11.87 8.73
C ALA A 486 -11.37 12.17 10.14
N ARG A 487 -10.87 11.48 11.18
CA ARG A 487 -11.30 11.65 12.59
C ARG A 487 -10.85 12.96 13.21
N LEU A 488 -9.86 13.62 12.60
CA LEU A 488 -9.41 14.93 13.04
C LEU A 488 -10.38 16.05 12.65
N GLY A 489 -11.27 15.80 11.68
CA GLY A 489 -12.12 16.86 11.13
C GLY A 489 -11.31 17.91 10.37
N TYR A 490 -11.95 19.04 10.08
CA TYR A 490 -11.28 20.15 9.42
C TYR A 490 -10.21 20.76 10.34
N MET A 491 -9.00 20.91 9.81
CA MET A 491 -7.90 21.60 10.50
C MET A 491 -7.16 22.47 9.49
N ARG A 492 -7.20 23.80 9.68
CA ARG A 492 -6.47 24.76 8.84
C ARG A 492 -4.97 24.49 8.79
N VAL A 493 -4.37 24.08 9.91
CA VAL A 493 -2.93 23.75 9.99
C VAL A 493 -2.52 22.60 9.05
N LEU A 494 -3.41 21.64 8.77
CA LEU A 494 -3.13 20.59 7.80
C LEU A 494 -3.11 21.14 6.36
N GLU A 495 -3.98 22.09 6.02
CA GLU A 495 -3.93 22.78 4.72
C GLU A 495 -2.67 23.63 4.57
N THR A 496 -2.28 24.37 5.63
CA THR A 496 -1.02 25.11 5.64
C THR A 496 0.18 24.18 5.49
N ALA A 497 0.18 23.04 6.18
CA ALA A 497 1.22 22.03 6.05
C ALA A 497 1.23 21.40 4.65
N ARG A 498 0.07 21.19 4.01
CA ARG A 498 -0.04 20.71 2.62
C ARG A 498 0.65 21.66 1.64
N ASP A 499 0.39 22.95 1.78
CA ASP A 499 0.81 23.96 0.79
C ASP A 499 2.27 24.39 1.00
N ALA A 500 2.73 24.47 2.25
CA ALA A 500 4.04 25.03 2.59
C ALA A 500 4.92 24.11 3.45
N GLY A 501 4.40 23.01 4.00
CA GLY A 501 5.10 22.19 4.99
C GLY A 501 6.44 21.60 4.50
N ARG A 502 6.59 21.36 3.19
CA ARG A 502 7.82 20.80 2.61
C ARG A 502 9.08 21.59 2.99
N LYS A 503 9.04 22.92 2.94
CA LYS A 503 10.20 23.79 3.23
C LYS A 503 10.49 23.89 4.73
N TYR A 504 9.50 23.60 5.59
CA TYR A 504 9.65 23.55 7.05
C TYR A 504 10.05 22.16 7.57
N GLY A 505 10.30 21.20 6.68
CA GLY A 505 10.64 19.83 7.07
C GLY A 505 9.46 18.96 7.47
N ILE A 506 8.23 19.34 7.12
CA ILE A 506 7.02 18.54 7.37
C ILE A 506 6.73 17.64 6.16
N THR A 507 6.40 16.38 6.44
CA THR A 507 5.96 15.41 5.44
C THR A 507 4.69 14.74 5.97
N LEU A 508 3.56 14.90 5.28
CA LEU A 508 2.29 14.28 5.64
C LEU A 508 2.07 12.98 4.85
N THR A 509 1.67 11.90 5.52
CA THR A 509 1.03 10.73 4.90
C THR A 509 -0.32 10.53 5.56
N MET A 510 -1.39 10.86 4.84
CA MET A 510 -2.76 10.81 5.35
C MET A 510 -3.50 9.61 4.80
N ILE A 511 -4.12 8.84 5.68
CA ILE A 511 -4.79 7.59 5.33
C ILE A 511 -6.31 7.76 5.52
N TYR A 512 -7.06 7.54 4.44
CA TYR A 512 -8.52 7.60 4.40
C TYR A 512 -9.11 6.26 3.98
N GLN A 513 -10.35 5.97 4.39
CA GLN A 513 -11.10 4.80 3.93
C GLN A 513 -11.64 4.99 2.51
N SER A 514 -12.04 6.22 2.18
CA SER A 514 -12.64 6.56 0.89
C SER A 514 -12.39 8.02 0.53
N ILE A 515 -12.57 8.36 -0.75
CA ILE A 515 -12.59 9.75 -1.21
C ILE A 515 -13.73 10.54 -0.53
N GLY A 516 -14.84 9.86 -0.24
CA GLY A 516 -16.00 10.45 0.44
C GLY A 516 -15.64 11.02 1.81
N GLN A 517 -14.85 10.30 2.62
CA GLN A 517 -14.37 10.79 3.91
C GLN A 517 -13.56 12.08 3.76
N LEU A 518 -12.62 12.14 2.81
CA LEU A 518 -11.82 13.35 2.56
C LEU A 518 -12.72 14.53 2.15
N ARG A 519 -13.70 14.29 1.27
CA ARG A 519 -14.65 15.32 0.84
C ARG A 519 -15.51 15.84 1.99
N GLU A 520 -15.97 14.96 2.87
CA GLU A 520 -16.75 15.34 4.04
C GLU A 520 -15.92 16.17 5.02
N THR A 521 -14.65 15.81 5.25
CA THR A 521 -13.76 16.52 6.17
C THR A 521 -13.49 17.98 5.74
N TYR A 522 -13.33 18.25 4.44
CA TYR A 522 -12.90 19.56 3.94
C TYR A 522 -13.97 20.36 3.20
N GLY A 523 -15.25 19.95 3.24
CA GLY A 523 -16.35 20.78 2.72
C GLY A 523 -16.63 20.61 1.21
N GLY A 524 -16.45 19.40 0.68
CA GLY A 524 -16.92 19.03 -0.67
C GLY A 524 -15.82 18.83 -1.72
N ARG A 525 -16.23 18.76 -2.99
CA ARG A 525 -15.32 18.38 -4.09
C ARG A 525 -14.19 19.39 -4.29
N ASP A 526 -14.48 20.68 -4.33
CA ASP A 526 -13.51 21.71 -4.70
C ASP A 526 -12.37 21.83 -3.69
N ALA A 527 -12.68 21.77 -2.39
CA ALA A 527 -11.67 21.76 -1.34
C ALA A 527 -10.85 20.45 -1.34
N SER A 528 -11.49 19.31 -1.59
CA SER A 528 -10.78 18.02 -1.68
C SER A 528 -9.83 17.94 -2.90
N SER A 529 -10.15 18.62 -4.01
CA SER A 529 -9.30 18.65 -5.21
C SER A 529 -7.90 19.21 -4.92
N LYS A 530 -7.80 20.23 -4.06
CA LYS A 530 -6.51 20.81 -3.64
C LYS A 530 -5.58 19.78 -3.00
N TRP A 531 -6.14 18.81 -2.27
CA TRP A 531 -5.38 17.69 -1.71
C TRP A 531 -4.86 16.74 -2.79
N PHE A 532 -5.67 16.45 -3.82
CA PHE A 532 -5.23 15.62 -4.94
C PHE A 532 -4.16 16.30 -5.82
N GLU A 533 -4.21 17.62 -5.95
CA GLU A 533 -3.25 18.42 -6.71
C GLU A 533 -1.93 18.60 -5.98
N SER A 534 -1.96 18.73 -4.65
CA SER A 534 -0.77 18.98 -3.85
C SER A 534 -0.03 17.70 -3.48
N ALA A 535 -0.68 16.54 -3.40
CA ALA A 535 -0.03 15.29 -3.00
C ALA A 535 0.99 14.82 -4.05
N SER A 536 2.19 14.43 -3.59
CA SER A 536 3.26 13.92 -4.46
C SER A 536 2.92 12.53 -5.02
N TRP A 537 2.21 11.74 -4.21
CA TRP A 537 1.70 10.44 -4.60
C TRP A 537 0.35 10.15 -3.95
N ILE A 538 -0.49 9.40 -4.66
CA ILE A 538 -1.81 8.99 -4.19
C ILE A 538 -2.00 7.51 -4.48
N SER A 539 -2.27 6.71 -3.46
CA SER A 539 -2.50 5.27 -3.57
C SER A 539 -3.99 4.94 -3.41
N PHE A 540 -4.47 4.02 -4.24
CA PHE A 540 -5.81 3.44 -4.19
C PHE A 540 -5.73 1.92 -4.11
N ALA A 541 -6.47 1.33 -3.18
CA ALA A 541 -6.57 -0.10 -3.01
C ALA A 541 -7.85 -0.51 -2.30
N ALA A 542 -8.25 -1.79 -2.41
CA ALA A 542 -9.48 -2.30 -1.78
C ALA A 542 -10.69 -1.38 -2.01
N ILE A 543 -10.90 -0.99 -3.28
CA ILE A 543 -11.95 -0.05 -3.69
C ILE A 543 -13.25 -0.81 -3.90
N ASN A 544 -14.29 -0.45 -3.14
CA ASN A 544 -15.63 -1.02 -3.25
C ASN A 544 -16.66 -0.04 -3.82
N ASP A 545 -16.32 1.25 -3.90
CA ASP A 545 -17.21 2.31 -4.36
C ASP A 545 -17.12 2.48 -5.89
N PRO A 546 -18.24 2.34 -6.65
CA PRO A 546 -18.27 2.52 -8.09
C PRO A 546 -17.84 3.93 -8.56
N GLU A 547 -18.14 4.99 -7.81
CA GLU A 547 -17.73 6.35 -8.20
C GLU A 547 -16.20 6.50 -8.14
N THR A 548 -15.59 5.99 -7.08
CA THR A 548 -14.13 5.95 -6.93
C THR A 548 -13.49 5.10 -8.02
N ALA A 549 -14.11 3.96 -8.40
CA ALA A 549 -13.63 3.13 -9.49
C ALA A 549 -13.69 3.84 -10.86
N ASP A 550 -14.77 4.58 -11.14
CA ASP A 550 -14.89 5.40 -12.35
C ASP A 550 -13.84 6.53 -12.36
N TYR A 551 -13.64 7.19 -11.22
CA TYR A 551 -12.58 8.19 -11.06
C TYR A 551 -11.19 7.63 -11.35
N ILE A 552 -10.84 6.46 -10.79
CA ILE A 552 -9.55 5.81 -11.02
C ILE A 552 -9.39 5.42 -12.50
N SER A 553 -10.43 4.85 -13.11
CA SER A 553 -10.44 4.48 -14.54
C SER A 553 -10.19 5.71 -15.42
N ARG A 554 -10.91 6.82 -15.17
CA ARG A 554 -10.71 8.08 -15.90
C ARG A 554 -9.32 8.66 -15.69
N ARG A 555 -8.81 8.66 -14.45
CA ARG A 555 -7.47 9.16 -14.11
C ARG A 555 -6.34 8.32 -14.74
N CYS A 556 -6.58 7.02 -14.97
CA CYS A 556 -5.66 6.15 -15.70
C CYS A 556 -5.62 6.44 -17.22
N GLY A 557 -6.63 7.12 -17.76
CA GLY A 557 -6.72 7.48 -19.17
C GLY A 557 -7.17 6.34 -20.10
N THR A 558 -7.23 6.66 -21.40
CA THR A 558 -7.64 5.75 -22.47
C THR A 558 -6.45 5.34 -23.34
N THR A 559 -6.52 4.13 -23.87
CA THR A 559 -5.50 3.54 -24.73
C THR A 559 -6.14 2.99 -26.00
N THR A 560 -5.40 3.03 -27.10
CA THR A 560 -5.82 2.47 -28.37
C THR A 560 -5.53 0.97 -28.40
N VAL A 561 -6.54 0.16 -28.70
CA VAL A 561 -6.42 -1.30 -28.81
C VAL A 561 -6.75 -1.80 -30.21
N GLU A 562 -6.00 -2.79 -30.68
CA GLU A 562 -6.27 -3.53 -31.92
C GLU A 562 -7.22 -4.69 -31.59
N ILE A 563 -8.41 -4.66 -32.19
CA ILE A 563 -9.42 -5.72 -32.12
C ILE A 563 -9.35 -6.50 -33.43
N ASP A 564 -9.06 -7.79 -33.32
CA ASP A 564 -9.18 -8.72 -34.45
C ASP A 564 -10.65 -9.12 -34.61
N GLN A 565 -11.29 -8.66 -35.69
CA GLN A 565 -12.59 -9.19 -36.10
C GLN A 565 -12.38 -10.34 -37.07
N VAL A 566 -12.90 -11.51 -36.69
CA VAL A 566 -12.86 -12.72 -37.52
C VAL A 566 -14.28 -13.05 -37.92
N SER A 567 -14.66 -12.77 -39.16
CA SER A 567 -15.90 -13.28 -39.73
C SER A 567 -15.64 -14.63 -40.39
N ARG A 568 -16.53 -15.60 -40.12
CA ARG A 568 -16.57 -16.89 -40.81
C ARG A 568 -17.93 -17.02 -41.47
N SER A 569 -17.94 -17.14 -42.79
CA SER A 569 -19.13 -17.53 -43.53
C SER A 569 -18.99 -18.99 -43.93
N PHE A 570 -20.04 -19.77 -43.67
CA PHE A 570 -20.15 -21.15 -44.12
C PHE A 570 -21.09 -21.17 -45.32
N GLN A 571 -20.57 -21.58 -46.48
CA GLN A 571 -21.37 -21.88 -47.67
C GLN A 571 -21.15 -23.35 -48.04
N SER A 572 -22.11 -23.94 -48.76
CA SER A 572 -22.13 -25.35 -49.15
C SER A 572 -20.93 -25.82 -49.99
N ARG A 573 -20.10 -24.89 -50.51
CA ARG A 573 -18.88 -25.15 -51.29
C ARG A 573 -17.56 -24.76 -50.59
N GLY A 574 -17.58 -24.34 -49.32
CA GLY A 574 -16.37 -24.04 -48.55
C GLY A 574 -16.56 -23.01 -47.45
N SER A 575 -15.60 -22.94 -46.53
CA SER A 575 -15.55 -21.93 -45.47
C SER A 575 -14.62 -20.79 -45.88
N SER A 576 -15.11 -19.55 -45.93
CA SER A 576 -14.28 -18.36 -46.07
C SER A 576 -14.03 -17.72 -44.71
N ARG A 577 -12.78 -17.33 -44.44
CA ARG A 577 -12.37 -16.67 -43.19
C ARG A 577 -11.73 -15.33 -43.51
N THR A 578 -12.45 -14.25 -43.23
CA THR A 578 -11.91 -12.90 -43.32
C THR A 578 -11.42 -12.44 -41.95
N ARG A 579 -10.22 -11.86 -41.89
CA ARG A 579 -9.68 -11.22 -40.69
C ARG A 579 -9.52 -9.73 -40.95
N SER A 580 -10.25 -8.89 -40.24
CA SER A 580 -10.07 -7.45 -40.24
C SER A 580 -9.51 -6.99 -38.89
N LYS A 581 -8.68 -5.95 -38.92
CA LYS A 581 -8.07 -5.35 -37.73
C LYS A 581 -8.65 -3.96 -37.56
N GLN A 582 -9.32 -3.73 -36.44
CA GLN A 582 -9.91 -2.43 -36.12
C GLN A 582 -9.21 -1.84 -34.90
N LEU A 583 -8.97 -0.53 -34.94
CA LEU A 583 -8.51 0.23 -33.78
C LEU A 583 -9.73 0.73 -33.00
N ALA A 584 -9.71 0.58 -31.68
CA ALA A 584 -10.77 1.03 -30.80
C ALA A 584 -10.20 1.70 -29.55
N SER A 585 -10.99 2.60 -28.94
CA SER A 585 -10.67 3.19 -27.64
C SER A 585 -11.05 2.24 -26.51
N ARG A 586 -10.16 2.07 -25.52
CA ARG A 586 -10.44 1.34 -24.28
C ARG A 586 -9.83 2.09 -23.10
N PRO A 587 -10.52 2.24 -21.96
CA PRO A 587 -9.89 2.67 -20.72
C PRO A 587 -8.68 1.78 -20.38
N LEU A 588 -7.63 2.36 -19.80
CA LEU A 588 -6.43 1.61 -19.40
C LEU A 588 -6.77 0.46 -18.45
N ILE A 589 -7.73 0.71 -17.55
CA ILE A 589 -8.42 -0.23 -16.69
C ILE A 589 -9.89 0.17 -16.66
N GLN A 590 -10.81 -0.78 -16.79
CA GLN A 590 -12.25 -0.49 -16.69
C GLN A 590 -12.68 -0.35 -15.22
N PRO A 591 -13.74 0.41 -14.90
CA PRO A 591 -14.20 0.56 -13.52
C PRO A 591 -14.48 -0.78 -12.83
N HIS A 592 -15.09 -1.74 -13.54
CA HIS A 592 -15.34 -3.07 -12.99
C HIS A 592 -14.06 -3.89 -12.74
N GLU A 593 -12.97 -3.61 -13.47
CA GLU A 593 -11.66 -4.23 -13.25
C GLU A 593 -10.99 -3.64 -11.99
N VAL A 594 -11.22 -2.35 -11.68
CA VAL A 594 -10.78 -1.71 -10.44
C VAL A 594 -11.48 -2.35 -9.23
N LEU A 595 -12.81 -2.52 -9.29
CA LEU A 595 -13.59 -3.15 -8.21
C LEU A 595 -13.22 -4.63 -7.96
N ARG A 596 -12.60 -5.29 -8.95
CA ARG A 596 -12.16 -6.69 -8.86
C ARG A 596 -10.65 -6.83 -8.60
N MET A 597 -9.95 -5.74 -8.33
CA MET A 597 -8.53 -5.80 -7.97
C MET A 597 -8.35 -6.66 -6.71
N ARG A 598 -7.22 -7.37 -6.65
CA ARG A 598 -6.87 -8.15 -5.46
C ARG A 598 -6.60 -7.22 -4.27
N ALA A 599 -6.91 -7.69 -3.06
CA ALA A 599 -6.71 -6.91 -1.84
C ALA A 599 -5.24 -6.57 -1.54
N ASP A 600 -4.28 -7.32 -2.10
CA ASP A 600 -2.84 -7.07 -2.01
C ASP A 600 -2.27 -6.25 -3.18
N GLU A 601 -3.15 -5.67 -4.00
CA GLU A 601 -2.82 -4.85 -5.15
C GLU A 601 -3.26 -3.39 -4.93
N GLN A 602 -2.54 -2.46 -5.56
CA GLN A 602 -2.87 -1.03 -5.53
C GLN A 602 -2.55 -0.34 -6.86
N ILE A 603 -3.18 0.81 -7.07
CA ILE A 603 -2.84 1.77 -8.13
C ILE A 603 -2.32 3.04 -7.47
N VAL A 604 -1.13 3.46 -7.86
CA VAL A 604 -0.45 4.65 -7.36
C VAL A 604 -0.33 5.65 -8.49
N PHE A 605 -0.71 6.89 -8.21
CA PHE A 605 -0.52 8.03 -9.10
C PHE A 605 0.56 8.94 -8.53
N THR A 606 1.49 9.35 -9.39
CA THR A 606 2.52 10.37 -9.11
C THR A 606 2.45 11.44 -10.19
N ALA A 607 2.64 12.71 -9.83
CA ALA A 607 2.51 13.81 -10.78
C ALA A 607 3.45 13.65 -11.99
N GLY A 608 2.95 13.93 -13.19
CA GLY A 608 3.73 13.89 -14.44
C GLY A 608 4.14 12.50 -14.94
N ASN A 609 3.70 11.42 -14.31
CA ASN A 609 4.10 10.05 -14.67
C ASN A 609 2.88 9.16 -14.98
N ALA A 610 3.12 8.08 -15.71
CA ALA A 610 2.13 7.04 -15.95
C ALA A 610 1.64 6.41 -14.63
N PRO A 611 0.39 5.92 -14.53
CA PRO A 611 -0.10 5.25 -13.33
C PRO A 611 0.69 3.98 -13.05
N LEU A 612 0.99 3.72 -11.77
CA LEU A 612 1.71 2.55 -11.31
C LEU A 612 0.74 1.54 -10.68
N ARG A 613 0.57 0.38 -11.32
CA ARG A 613 -0.11 -0.77 -10.71
C ARG A 613 0.94 -1.66 -10.04
N CYS A 614 0.86 -1.87 -8.74
CA CYS A 614 1.90 -2.60 -7.99
C CYS A 614 1.34 -3.39 -6.80
N GLY A 615 2.19 -4.21 -6.17
CA GLY A 615 1.85 -4.93 -4.95
C GLY A 615 1.92 -4.04 -3.71
N ARG A 616 1.27 -4.48 -2.63
CA ARG A 616 1.32 -3.83 -1.31
C ARG A 616 2.41 -4.47 -0.44
N ALA A 617 3.15 -3.65 0.30
CA ALA A 617 4.23 -4.09 1.19
C ALA A 617 3.70 -4.61 2.54
N ILE A 618 2.94 -5.70 2.52
CA ILE A 618 2.35 -6.28 3.74
C ILE A 618 3.47 -6.90 4.61
N TRP A 619 3.70 -6.36 5.81
CA TRP A 619 4.89 -6.69 6.62
C TRP A 619 5.03 -8.19 6.94
N PHE A 620 3.92 -8.88 7.23
CA PHE A 620 3.94 -10.32 7.59
C PHE A 620 4.18 -11.24 6.38
N ARG A 621 4.36 -10.71 5.17
CA ARG A 621 4.83 -11.49 4.02
C ARG A 621 6.35 -11.42 3.87
N ARG A 622 6.99 -10.47 4.56
CA ARG A 622 8.38 -10.10 4.39
C ARG A 622 9.23 -10.57 5.55
N ASN A 623 10.26 -11.37 5.27
CA ASN A 623 11.17 -11.84 6.32
C ASN A 623 11.95 -10.68 6.96
N ASP A 624 12.36 -9.68 6.18
CA ASP A 624 13.10 -8.50 6.68
C ASP A 624 12.27 -7.60 7.62
N MET A 625 10.94 -7.68 7.57
CA MET A 625 10.07 -6.93 8.49
C MET A 625 9.57 -7.80 9.64
N LYS A 626 9.27 -9.08 9.41
CA LYS A 626 8.84 -10.02 10.46
C LYS A 626 9.80 -10.08 11.64
N THR A 627 11.11 -10.02 11.39
CA THR A 627 12.14 -10.08 12.44
C THR A 627 12.20 -8.80 13.28
N CYS A 628 11.68 -7.70 12.76
CA CYS A 628 11.71 -6.39 13.41
C CYS A 628 10.39 -6.05 14.11
N VAL A 629 9.29 -6.69 13.71
CA VAL A 629 7.95 -6.46 14.24
C VAL A 629 7.69 -7.35 15.44
N MET A 630 7.34 -6.73 16.57
CA MET A 630 6.91 -7.43 17.77
C MET A 630 5.46 -7.92 17.65
N GLN A 631 5.02 -8.79 18.57
CA GLN A 631 3.69 -9.38 18.53
C GLN A 631 2.59 -8.31 18.54
N ASN A 632 1.65 -8.40 17.59
CA ASN A 632 0.47 -7.53 17.56
C ASN A 632 -0.45 -7.87 18.76
N PRO A 633 -0.86 -6.89 19.60
CA PRO A 633 -1.71 -7.11 20.77
C PRO A 633 -3.06 -7.79 20.48
N PHE A 634 -3.61 -7.61 19.28
CA PHE A 634 -4.89 -8.18 18.84
C PHE A 634 -4.74 -9.55 18.17
N HIS A 635 -3.52 -9.95 17.82
CA HIS A 635 -3.27 -11.25 17.20
C HIS A 635 -2.84 -12.26 18.28
N ARG A 636 -3.81 -12.99 18.83
CA ARG A 636 -3.50 -14.20 19.63
C ARG A 636 -2.87 -15.24 18.71
N PRO A 637 -1.76 -15.90 19.10
CA PRO A 637 -1.27 -17.07 18.36
C PRO A 637 -2.42 -18.07 18.28
N ALA A 638 -2.62 -18.69 17.11
CA ALA A 638 -3.48 -19.86 17.04
C ALA A 638 -2.99 -20.84 18.12
N ALA A 639 -3.87 -21.23 19.04
CA ALA A 639 -3.54 -22.26 20.01
C ALA A 639 -2.99 -23.45 19.22
N LEU A 640 -1.74 -23.84 19.52
CA LEU A 640 -1.25 -25.15 19.11
C LEU A 640 -2.32 -26.15 19.58
N PRO A 641 -2.78 -27.09 18.73
CA PRO A 641 -3.75 -28.07 19.16
C PRO A 641 -3.20 -28.77 20.40
N HIS A 642 -3.87 -28.57 21.53
CA HIS A 642 -3.60 -29.31 22.76
C HIS A 642 -3.74 -30.79 22.43
N GLY A 643 -2.62 -31.52 22.46
CA GLY A 643 -2.64 -32.94 22.18
C GLY A 643 -1.28 -33.56 21.94
N VAL A 644 -0.31 -33.34 22.84
CA VAL A 644 0.55 -34.42 23.39
C VAL A 644 0.98 -33.91 24.77
N PHE A 645 0.34 -34.39 25.83
CA PHE A 645 0.92 -34.32 27.16
C PHE A 645 2.15 -35.23 27.18
N ASP A 646 3.32 -34.66 27.44
CA ASP A 646 4.49 -35.42 27.84
C ASP A 646 4.30 -35.84 29.30
N GLN A 647 3.67 -37.01 29.50
CA GLN A 647 3.68 -37.73 30.76
C GLN A 647 5.02 -38.46 30.93
N ARG A 648 6.13 -37.72 31.09
CA ARG A 648 7.40 -38.27 31.61
C ARG A 648 8.20 -37.19 32.33
N GLN A 649 7.68 -36.70 33.45
CA GLN A 649 8.49 -36.12 34.53
C GLN A 649 7.64 -35.95 35.79
N ALA A 650 7.14 -37.07 36.28
CA ALA A 650 6.63 -37.21 37.64
C ALA A 650 6.82 -38.67 38.03
N ASP A 651 8.10 -39.07 38.13
CA ASP A 651 8.58 -40.25 38.86
C ASP A 651 10.11 -40.25 38.73
N GLN A 652 10.78 -39.65 39.71
CA GLN A 652 12.09 -40.01 40.28
C GLN A 652 12.75 -38.77 40.91
N GLU A 653 12.83 -38.84 42.25
CA GLU A 653 13.81 -38.25 43.18
C GLU A 653 14.07 -36.73 43.19
#